data_AF-A0A5Q2VYN8-F1
#
_entry.id   AF-A0A5Q2VYN8-F1
#
_cell.length_a   1.000
_cell.length_b   1.000
_cell.length_c   1.000
_cell.angle_alpha   90.00
_cell.angle_beta   90.00
_cell.angle_gamma   90.00
#
_symmetry.space_group_name_H-M   'P 1'
#
loop_
_entity.id
_entity.type
_entity.pdbx_description
1 polymer ?
#
loop_
_entity_poly.entity_id
_entity_poly.type
_entity_poly.pdbx_seq_one_letter_code
_entity_poly.pdbx_strand_id
1 'polypeptide(L)'
;MKRIAFYSYKGGTGRTLALANVAAFCAIAGKKVVVIDMDLEAPGALYKFGVDPAATTCSGLVGWLLDTALGDEEPDSLDGYLLEPDLAPNVGIVDQGGALWLMPAGDLSSPNYFGQLQRLNFDARVDDGSAVDLMGRLLDRIEQDLEPDLVFIDARTGITNSNSLVLSELADEVYALYLDLPEQRDGTRMVFRSLAPLAREGRPTLNVVLSRVPLDGEHRGAGWTSTERDEARAREAERFLLAPANPAEFSIDAVRVFQLHHRPALIEDEHLVLMRLAEPGVAESALAWDYMGIARAILDDENAIIRATAGMGRARMPAATRALLSGDTGPVAGPGSRSASITPANTRLNEPLHARVDRQRLLADSDPAEQPRLSRLLTELSLTQSQVGEHRAAVDSAIEAVERYEQFADSDPKRYLPELADAYATAADSLAAVGDHPAALKMSERAVGLHAELADHLPDAYLPILAKAFNNYAIDLAHAGRHMEALRPAESAVRIRERLAQDYPDLYLAGLATSLSNLSNRLRAVGREEEALHLAARAVDTFERVLPTTPDEPNPSLALALTNYSVQLSRAGHDTEALDVTRRSIDVFDQLTKRYPTIFLPELSAALNNLAHILLQIGAVDEALAPARRSLEIRTQLVQENEMANLPGLALTLNTYATALDRLGHVSDARAAAQRSVAIREELASANPAANLPALASSLDTYARVLTRSGDPQSALPVARRAADISRQLTRANRTLHGHDFAHRLTTLADLLESRGNTEDADRVRAERQELLTPEED
;
A
#
# COMPACT_ATOMS: atom_id res chain seq x y z
N MET A 1 24.63 -18.35 -19.42
CA MET A 1 23.61 -18.77 -18.43
C MET A 1 22.53 -19.73 -18.97
N LYS A 2 21.91 -20.57 -18.13
CA LYS A 2 20.69 -21.37 -18.41
C LYS A 2 19.46 -20.69 -17.81
N ARG A 3 18.37 -20.54 -18.57
CA ARG A 3 17.17 -19.75 -18.19
C ARG A 3 15.98 -20.66 -17.86
N ILE A 4 15.41 -20.49 -16.68
CA ILE A 4 14.42 -21.42 -16.10
C ILE A 4 13.20 -20.63 -15.66
N ALA A 5 12.06 -20.84 -16.30
CA ALA A 5 10.82 -20.19 -15.94
C ALA A 5 9.95 -21.08 -15.03
N PHE A 6 9.43 -20.53 -13.95
CA PHE A 6 8.37 -21.14 -13.16
C PHE A 6 7.03 -20.51 -13.57
N TYR A 7 6.03 -21.33 -13.85
CA TYR A 7 4.76 -20.90 -14.42
C TYR A 7 3.58 -21.59 -13.73
N SER A 8 2.40 -20.97 -13.72
CA SER A 8 1.15 -21.67 -13.39
C SER A 8 -0.06 -21.08 -14.12
N TYR A 9 -0.99 -21.95 -14.52
CA TYR A 9 -2.23 -21.51 -15.16
C TYR A 9 -3.17 -20.76 -14.20
N LYS A 10 -3.13 -21.08 -12.91
CA LYS A 10 -3.88 -20.40 -11.84
C LYS A 10 -2.96 -20.00 -10.70
N GLY A 11 -3.40 -19.01 -9.92
CA GLY A 11 -2.75 -18.64 -8.66
C GLY A 11 -2.94 -19.67 -7.55
N GLY A 12 -2.24 -19.47 -6.43
CA GLY A 12 -2.35 -20.32 -5.23
C GLY A 12 -1.62 -21.67 -5.33
N THR A 13 -0.79 -21.88 -6.36
CA THR A 13 0.02 -23.10 -6.55
C THR A 13 1.34 -23.08 -5.77
N GLY A 14 1.74 -21.94 -5.20
CA GLY A 14 3.05 -21.77 -4.55
C GLY A 14 4.22 -21.56 -5.51
N ARG A 15 3.96 -21.14 -6.76
CA ARG A 15 4.95 -20.91 -7.84
C ARG A 15 6.15 -20.09 -7.39
N THR A 16 5.94 -18.85 -6.95
CA THR A 16 7.01 -17.94 -6.53
C THR A 16 7.82 -18.49 -5.36
N LEU A 17 7.16 -19.13 -4.40
CA LEU A 17 7.84 -19.75 -3.24
C LEU A 17 8.67 -20.97 -3.66
N ALA A 18 8.17 -21.78 -4.59
CA ALA A 18 8.92 -22.91 -5.13
C ALA A 18 10.16 -22.46 -5.92
N LEU A 19 9.99 -21.45 -6.78
CA LEU A 19 11.10 -20.82 -7.49
C LEU A 19 12.16 -20.31 -6.50
N ALA A 20 11.73 -19.56 -5.47
CA ALA A 20 12.64 -18.95 -4.52
C ALA A 20 13.44 -20.00 -3.72
N ASN A 21 12.79 -21.08 -3.27
CA ASN A 21 13.46 -22.18 -2.58
C ASN A 21 14.45 -22.92 -3.49
N VAL A 22 14.05 -23.25 -4.71
CA VAL A 22 14.90 -23.96 -5.67
C VAL A 22 16.10 -23.11 -6.07
N ALA A 23 15.90 -21.82 -6.36
CA ALA A 23 16.96 -20.88 -6.66
C ALA A 23 17.97 -20.78 -5.51
N ALA A 24 17.49 -20.68 -4.28
CA ALA A 24 18.35 -20.64 -3.10
C ALA A 24 19.12 -21.96 -2.88
N PHE A 25 18.52 -23.12 -3.15
CA PHE A 25 19.25 -24.40 -3.14
C PHE A 25 20.33 -24.49 -4.23
N CYS A 26 20.08 -23.94 -5.42
CA CYS A 26 21.08 -23.84 -6.48
C CYS A 26 22.24 -22.90 -6.07
N ALA A 27 21.93 -21.77 -5.42
CA ALA A 27 22.96 -20.87 -4.88
C ALA A 27 23.78 -21.55 -3.79
N ILE A 28 23.14 -22.30 -2.87
CA ILE A 28 23.82 -23.16 -1.90
C ILE A 28 24.74 -24.17 -2.58
N ALA A 29 24.35 -24.70 -3.74
CA ALA A 29 25.17 -25.64 -4.52
C ALA A 29 26.40 -25.00 -5.19
N GLY A 30 26.67 -23.71 -4.94
CA GLY A 30 27.81 -22.98 -5.48
C GLY A 30 27.53 -22.32 -6.83
N LYS A 31 26.25 -22.20 -7.23
CA LYS A 31 25.89 -21.52 -8.49
C LYS A 31 25.68 -20.03 -8.27
N LYS A 32 26.05 -19.25 -9.29
CA LYS A 32 25.63 -17.86 -9.45
C LYS A 32 24.22 -17.82 -10.04
N VAL A 33 23.26 -17.34 -9.26
CA VAL A 33 21.83 -17.41 -9.57
C VAL A 33 21.26 -16.00 -9.64
N VAL A 34 20.52 -15.69 -10.71
CA VAL A 34 19.69 -14.48 -10.78
C VAL A 34 18.23 -14.90 -10.76
N VAL A 35 17.41 -14.27 -9.95
CA VAL A 35 15.96 -14.44 -9.93
C VAL A 35 15.32 -13.16 -10.47
N ILE A 36 14.47 -13.28 -11.47
CA ILE A 36 13.73 -12.17 -12.08
C ILE A 36 12.25 -12.37 -11.81
N ASP A 37 11.62 -11.41 -11.14
CA ASP A 37 10.17 -11.39 -10.95
C ASP A 37 9.48 -10.74 -12.15
N MET A 38 8.92 -11.57 -13.04
CA MET A 38 8.18 -11.14 -14.24
C MET A 38 6.67 -10.99 -13.96
N ASP A 39 6.19 -11.23 -12.74
CA ASP A 39 4.80 -10.99 -12.36
C ASP A 39 4.58 -9.51 -12.01
N LEU A 40 4.70 -8.67 -13.04
CA LEU A 40 4.75 -7.22 -12.90
C LEU A 40 3.53 -6.64 -12.18
N GLU A 41 2.33 -7.20 -12.40
CA GLU A 41 1.09 -6.66 -11.86
C GLU A 41 0.68 -7.30 -10.52
N ALA A 42 1.35 -8.37 -10.09
CA ALA A 42 1.16 -8.99 -8.77
C ALA A 42 2.48 -9.51 -8.18
N PRO A 43 3.46 -8.61 -7.97
CA PRO A 43 4.83 -9.01 -7.64
C PRO A 43 4.94 -9.58 -6.24
N GLY A 44 5.73 -10.65 -6.11
CA GLY A 44 5.70 -11.49 -4.92
C GLY A 44 7.05 -12.06 -4.49
N ALA A 45 8.07 -12.01 -5.36
CA ALA A 45 9.36 -12.66 -5.10
C ALA A 45 10.07 -12.08 -3.88
N LEU A 46 10.02 -10.76 -3.73
CA LEU A 46 10.67 -9.99 -2.66
C LEU A 46 10.28 -10.50 -1.25
N TYR A 47 8.99 -10.75 -1.02
CA TYR A 47 8.48 -11.30 0.23
C TYR A 47 9.00 -12.71 0.52
N LYS A 48 9.20 -13.56 -0.50
CA LYS A 48 9.64 -14.95 -0.31
C LYS A 48 11.08 -15.02 0.19
N PHE A 49 11.89 -14.04 -0.21
CA PHE A 49 13.25 -13.87 0.26
C PHE A 49 13.36 -13.13 1.60
N GLY A 50 12.24 -12.85 2.28
CA GLY A 50 12.24 -12.18 3.59
C GLY A 50 12.74 -10.75 3.52
N VAL A 51 12.72 -10.15 2.33
CA VAL A 51 13.04 -8.74 2.14
C VAL A 51 11.78 -7.94 2.45
N ASP A 52 11.89 -6.95 3.32
CA ASP A 52 10.82 -5.99 3.55
C ASP A 52 10.80 -4.99 2.37
N PRO A 53 9.69 -4.88 1.61
CA PRO A 53 9.59 -3.89 0.54
C PRO A 53 9.89 -2.47 1.01
N ALA A 54 9.52 -2.10 2.23
CA ALA A 54 9.78 -0.77 2.78
C ALA A 54 11.27 -0.56 3.12
N ALA A 55 12.06 -1.62 3.21
CA ALA A 55 13.49 -1.56 3.52
C ALA A 55 14.39 -1.47 2.26
N THR A 56 13.80 -1.53 1.05
CA THR A 56 14.54 -1.53 -0.21
C THR A 56 13.94 -0.57 -1.23
N THR A 57 14.80 0.05 -2.03
CA THR A 57 14.45 1.07 -3.04
C THR A 57 14.91 0.60 -4.41
N CYS A 58 14.88 -0.72 -4.62
CA CYS A 58 15.38 -1.37 -5.81
C CYS A 58 14.38 -1.14 -6.94
N SER A 59 14.79 -0.42 -7.99
CA SER A 59 13.95 -0.11 -9.14
C SER A 59 13.51 -1.35 -9.92
N GLY A 60 14.25 -2.46 -9.73
CA GLY A 60 13.94 -3.78 -10.27
C GLY A 60 13.78 -3.80 -11.79
N LEU A 61 13.03 -4.79 -12.26
CA LEU A 61 12.82 -5.04 -13.69
C LEU A 61 12.12 -3.87 -14.39
N VAL A 62 11.02 -3.37 -13.83
CA VAL A 62 10.22 -2.28 -14.41
C VAL A 62 11.05 -1.01 -14.53
N GLY A 63 11.83 -0.68 -13.50
CA GLY A 63 12.74 0.46 -13.54
C GLY A 63 13.78 0.30 -14.66
N TRP A 64 14.45 -0.85 -14.73
CA TRP A 64 15.45 -1.10 -15.76
C TRP A 64 14.86 -1.03 -17.17
N LEU A 65 13.67 -1.61 -17.38
CA LEU A 65 12.98 -1.60 -18.66
C LEU A 65 12.54 -0.19 -19.05
N LEU A 66 12.07 0.62 -18.11
CA LEU A 66 11.73 2.02 -18.38
C LEU A 66 12.97 2.83 -18.75
N ASP A 67 14.05 2.70 -17.98
CA ASP A 67 15.30 3.42 -18.24
C ASP A 67 15.89 3.02 -19.60
N THR A 68 15.76 1.76 -19.98
CA THR A 68 16.31 1.22 -21.24
C THR A 68 15.40 1.47 -22.45
N ALA A 69 14.08 1.53 -22.25
CA ALA A 69 13.11 1.74 -23.33
C ALA A 69 12.82 3.22 -23.59
N LEU A 70 12.96 4.07 -22.57
CA LEU A 70 12.61 5.49 -22.63
C LEU A 70 13.82 6.41 -22.42
N GLY A 71 14.95 5.89 -21.94
CA GLY A 71 16.20 6.65 -21.81
C GLY A 71 16.95 6.81 -23.14
N ASP A 72 17.81 7.82 -23.19
CA ASP A 72 18.67 8.09 -24.35
C ASP A 72 19.84 7.09 -24.46
N GLU A 73 20.26 6.51 -23.34
CA GLU A 73 21.32 5.49 -23.24
C GLU A 73 20.94 4.39 -22.25
N GLU A 74 21.34 3.16 -22.55
CA GLU A 74 21.11 1.98 -21.70
C GLU A 74 21.93 2.09 -20.39
N PRO A 75 21.39 1.66 -19.22
CA PRO A 75 22.14 1.68 -17.98
C PRO A 75 23.48 0.95 -18.08
N ASP A 76 24.56 1.60 -17.65
CA ASP A 76 25.92 1.04 -17.71
C ASP A 76 26.15 -0.15 -16.74
N SER A 77 25.25 -0.33 -15.77
CA SER A 77 25.30 -1.43 -14.80
C SER A 77 23.92 -1.79 -14.24
N LEU A 78 23.80 -2.96 -13.62
CA LEU A 78 22.60 -3.41 -12.90
C LEU A 78 22.50 -2.91 -11.45
N ASP A 79 23.43 -2.06 -11.01
CA ASP A 79 23.42 -1.49 -9.67
C ASP A 79 22.14 -0.66 -9.43
N GLY A 80 21.37 -1.03 -8.40
CA GLY A 80 20.08 -0.41 -8.08
C GLY A 80 18.86 -1.14 -8.67
N TYR A 81 19.07 -2.10 -9.59
CA TYR A 81 18.02 -2.95 -10.14
C TYR A 81 18.02 -4.38 -9.57
N LEU A 82 19.03 -4.71 -8.77
CA LEU A 82 19.21 -6.01 -8.12
C LEU A 82 19.34 -5.90 -6.60
N LEU A 83 18.96 -6.99 -5.92
CA LEU A 83 19.12 -7.21 -4.49
C LEU A 83 19.87 -8.51 -4.24
N GLU A 84 20.67 -8.54 -3.18
CA GLU A 84 21.28 -9.77 -2.68
C GLU A 84 20.58 -10.15 -1.36
N PRO A 85 19.55 -11.01 -1.40
CA PRO A 85 18.82 -11.37 -0.19
C PRO A 85 19.69 -12.20 0.75
N ASP A 86 19.56 -11.96 2.07
CA ASP A 86 20.23 -12.76 3.09
C ASP A 86 19.58 -14.14 3.19
N LEU A 87 20.17 -15.09 2.48
CA LEU A 87 19.79 -16.49 2.50
C LEU A 87 20.30 -17.14 3.81
N ALA A 88 19.64 -16.82 4.91
CA ALA A 88 19.84 -17.34 6.26
C ALA A 88 21.25 -17.09 6.88
N PRO A 89 21.37 -16.28 7.95
CA PRO A 89 22.64 -15.91 8.58
C PRO A 89 23.44 -17.06 9.22
N ASN A 90 22.90 -18.29 9.21
CA ASN A 90 23.49 -19.49 9.83
C ASN A 90 23.88 -20.60 8.82
N VAL A 91 23.64 -20.40 7.51
CA VAL A 91 23.88 -21.44 6.49
C VAL A 91 25.16 -21.19 5.68
N GLY A 92 25.81 -20.01 5.77
CA GLY A 92 27.18 -19.82 5.25
C GLY A 92 27.34 -20.13 3.76
N ILE A 93 26.43 -19.59 2.92
CA ILE A 93 26.33 -19.88 1.47
C ILE A 93 27.58 -19.43 0.69
N VAL A 94 28.28 -18.42 1.21
CA VAL A 94 29.42 -17.76 0.55
C VAL A 94 30.68 -18.64 0.49
N ASP A 95 30.79 -19.68 1.32
CA ASP A 95 32.01 -20.51 1.41
C ASP A 95 32.25 -21.41 0.16
N GLN A 96 31.28 -21.50 -0.76
CA GLN A 96 31.34 -22.38 -1.95
C GLN A 96 31.35 -21.65 -3.29
N GLY A 97 31.37 -20.31 -3.28
CA GLY A 97 31.38 -19.48 -4.51
C GLY A 97 30.02 -19.28 -5.19
N GLY A 98 28.92 -19.69 -4.53
CA GLY A 98 27.57 -19.42 -4.99
C GLY A 98 27.09 -18.02 -4.62
N ALA A 99 26.17 -17.47 -5.40
CA ALA A 99 25.58 -16.15 -5.20
C ALA A 99 24.11 -16.17 -5.65
N LEU A 100 23.28 -15.33 -5.04
CA LEU A 100 21.90 -15.14 -5.47
C LEU A 100 21.61 -13.66 -5.55
N TRP A 101 21.25 -13.21 -6.75
CA TRP A 101 20.69 -11.87 -6.99
C TRP A 101 19.21 -12.00 -7.29
N LEU A 102 18.43 -11.05 -6.77
CA LEU A 102 17.01 -10.91 -6.99
C LEU A 102 16.78 -9.58 -7.72
N MET A 103 16.28 -9.65 -8.94
CA MET A 103 15.62 -8.55 -9.62
C MET A 103 14.13 -8.61 -9.26
N PRO A 104 13.65 -7.81 -8.29
CA PRO A 104 12.22 -7.70 -8.04
C PRO A 104 11.53 -7.08 -9.26
N ALA A 105 10.20 -7.19 -9.34
CA ALA A 105 9.47 -6.63 -10.46
C ALA A 105 9.66 -5.10 -10.53
N GLY A 106 9.74 -4.44 -9.38
CA GLY A 106 10.24 -3.08 -9.25
C GLY A 106 10.21 -2.63 -7.80
N ASP A 107 10.26 -1.32 -7.60
CA ASP A 107 10.16 -0.75 -6.27
C ASP A 107 8.71 -0.80 -5.77
N LEU A 108 8.40 -1.81 -4.96
CA LEU A 108 7.06 -2.03 -4.40
C LEU A 108 6.72 -1.07 -3.26
N SER A 109 7.70 -0.33 -2.73
CA SER A 109 7.45 0.77 -1.79
C SER A 109 7.01 2.04 -2.52
N SER A 110 7.28 2.13 -3.84
CA SER A 110 6.94 3.29 -4.64
C SER A 110 5.42 3.47 -4.74
N PRO A 111 4.88 4.66 -4.40
CA PRO A 111 3.47 4.97 -4.60
C PRO A 111 3.09 5.08 -6.09
N ASN A 112 4.07 5.04 -7.00
CA ASN A 112 3.90 5.17 -8.45
C ASN A 112 4.25 3.89 -9.22
N TYR A 113 4.43 2.74 -8.54
CA TYR A 113 4.70 1.47 -9.22
C TYR A 113 3.67 1.15 -10.31
N PHE A 114 2.38 1.40 -10.04
CA PHE A 114 1.32 1.20 -11.02
C PHE A 114 1.43 2.15 -12.23
N GLY A 115 1.81 3.41 -12.02
CA GLY A 115 2.03 4.36 -13.12
C GLY A 115 3.27 4.00 -13.96
N GLN A 116 4.32 3.46 -13.34
CA GLN A 116 5.48 2.92 -14.04
C GLN A 116 5.10 1.74 -14.96
N LEU A 117 4.26 0.81 -14.49
CA LEU A 117 3.73 -0.28 -15.33
C LEU A 117 2.94 0.24 -16.53
N GLN A 118 2.09 1.25 -16.34
CA GLN A 118 1.32 1.86 -17.42
C GLN A 118 2.22 2.56 -18.44
N ARG A 119 3.25 3.27 -17.97
CA ARG A 119 4.26 3.91 -18.83
C ARG A 119 5.04 2.89 -19.64
N LEU A 120 5.40 1.76 -19.01
CA LEU A 120 6.12 0.69 -19.68
C LEU A 120 5.25 0.04 -20.76
N ASN A 121 3.95 -0.08 -20.52
CA ASN A 121 2.97 -0.71 -21.40
C ASN A 121 3.53 -2.00 -22.02
N PHE A 122 3.88 -2.94 -21.14
CA PHE A 122 4.67 -4.11 -21.52
C PHE A 122 3.93 -5.02 -22.51
N ASP A 123 2.61 -5.18 -22.35
CA ASP A 123 1.80 -6.00 -23.26
C ASP A 123 1.83 -5.48 -24.70
N ALA A 124 1.76 -4.16 -24.92
CA ALA A 124 1.88 -3.59 -26.26
C ALA A 124 3.25 -3.86 -26.89
N ARG A 125 4.31 -3.88 -26.07
CA ARG A 125 5.68 -4.20 -26.52
C ARG A 125 5.87 -5.68 -26.81
N VAL A 126 5.13 -6.56 -26.15
CA VAL A 126 5.08 -7.97 -26.52
C VAL A 126 4.41 -8.11 -27.88
N ASP A 127 3.28 -7.43 -28.10
CA ASP A 127 2.51 -7.52 -29.35
C ASP A 127 3.29 -6.99 -30.57
N ASP A 128 4.06 -5.90 -30.41
CA ASP A 128 4.89 -5.34 -31.48
C ASP A 128 6.30 -5.98 -31.58
N GLY A 129 6.63 -6.90 -30.66
CA GLY A 129 7.89 -7.65 -30.61
C GLY A 129 9.07 -6.91 -29.99
N SER A 130 8.94 -5.63 -29.63
CA SER A 130 10.02 -4.85 -29.00
C SER A 130 10.39 -5.33 -27.60
N ALA A 131 9.50 -6.02 -26.90
CA ALA A 131 9.79 -6.62 -25.60
C ALA A 131 10.86 -7.72 -25.69
N VAL A 132 10.96 -8.44 -26.81
CA VAL A 132 12.02 -9.46 -27.03
C VAL A 132 13.39 -8.80 -27.04
N ASP A 133 13.53 -7.67 -27.74
CA ASP A 133 14.77 -6.90 -27.81
C ASP A 133 15.17 -6.33 -26.44
N LEU A 134 14.21 -5.73 -25.73
CA LEU A 134 14.45 -5.16 -24.39
C LEU A 134 14.89 -6.23 -23.39
N MET A 135 14.20 -7.38 -23.37
CA MET A 135 14.57 -8.49 -22.50
C MET A 135 15.89 -9.13 -22.94
N GLY A 136 16.19 -9.16 -24.24
CA GLY A 136 17.48 -9.60 -24.76
C GLY A 136 18.63 -8.74 -24.23
N ARG A 137 18.49 -7.41 -24.31
CA ARG A 137 19.47 -6.46 -23.75
C ARG A 137 19.64 -6.62 -22.23
N LEU A 138 18.55 -6.84 -21.50
CA LEU A 138 18.63 -7.12 -20.06
C LEU A 138 19.45 -8.37 -19.77
N LEU A 139 19.19 -9.44 -20.50
CA LEU A 139 19.89 -10.72 -20.35
C LEU A 139 21.37 -10.60 -20.71
N ASP A 140 21.70 -9.86 -21.77
CA ASP A 140 23.08 -9.57 -22.14
C ASP A 140 23.80 -8.77 -21.05
N ARG A 141 23.12 -7.77 -20.48
CA ARG A 141 23.62 -6.99 -19.34
C ARG A 141 23.84 -7.84 -18.09
N ILE A 142 22.89 -8.74 -17.77
CA ILE A 142 23.01 -9.70 -16.67
C ILE A 142 24.22 -10.63 -16.85
N GLU A 143 24.42 -11.14 -18.07
CA GLU A 143 25.58 -11.99 -18.36
C GLU A 143 26.88 -11.19 -18.24
N GLN A 144 26.91 -9.95 -18.71
CA GLN A 144 28.08 -9.07 -18.64
C GLN A 144 28.47 -8.71 -17.20
N ASP A 145 27.50 -8.31 -16.38
CA ASP A 145 27.77 -7.76 -15.04
C ASP A 145 27.99 -8.85 -13.99
N LEU A 146 27.28 -9.98 -14.11
CA LEU A 146 27.23 -10.99 -13.04
C LEU A 146 27.83 -12.35 -13.44
N GLU A 147 27.88 -12.64 -14.75
CA GLU A 147 28.23 -13.95 -15.33
C GLU A 147 27.50 -15.11 -14.62
N PRO A 148 26.15 -15.15 -14.62
CA PRO A 148 25.42 -16.14 -13.84
C PRO A 148 25.40 -17.52 -14.50
N ASP A 149 25.41 -18.57 -13.68
CA ASP A 149 25.15 -19.93 -14.15
C ASP A 149 23.68 -20.09 -14.56
N LEU A 150 22.78 -19.56 -13.74
CA LEU A 150 21.33 -19.79 -13.82
C LEU A 150 20.55 -18.48 -13.69
N VAL A 151 19.52 -18.32 -14.53
CA VAL A 151 18.51 -17.27 -14.39
C VAL A 151 17.14 -17.92 -14.16
N PHE A 152 16.52 -17.66 -13.02
CA PHE A 152 15.18 -18.07 -12.69
C PHE A 152 14.20 -16.94 -12.99
N ILE A 153 13.10 -17.25 -13.65
CA ILE A 153 12.08 -16.29 -14.06
C ILE A 153 10.74 -16.67 -13.40
N ASP A 154 10.22 -15.82 -12.52
CA ASP A 154 8.88 -16.00 -11.96
C ASP A 154 7.85 -15.42 -12.92
N ALA A 155 7.30 -16.28 -13.79
CA ALA A 155 6.33 -15.88 -14.80
C ALA A 155 4.98 -15.55 -14.17
N ARG A 156 4.15 -14.70 -14.79
CA ARG A 156 2.81 -14.35 -14.30
C ARG A 156 1.86 -15.56 -14.27
N THR A 157 0.78 -15.50 -13.48
CA THR A 157 -0.24 -16.56 -13.52
C THR A 157 -1.16 -16.40 -14.74
N GLY A 158 -1.61 -17.50 -15.33
CA GLY A 158 -2.63 -17.47 -16.39
C GLY A 158 -2.04 -17.38 -17.80
N ILE A 159 -2.86 -16.97 -18.76
CA ILE A 159 -2.47 -16.85 -20.16
C ILE A 159 -2.45 -15.38 -20.52
N THR A 160 -1.25 -14.83 -20.60
CA THR A 160 -0.97 -13.41 -20.80
C THR A 160 0.08 -13.26 -21.89
N ASN A 161 0.16 -12.07 -22.48
CA ASN A 161 1.19 -11.74 -23.46
C ASN A 161 2.59 -11.83 -22.83
N SER A 162 2.76 -11.34 -21.59
CA SER A 162 4.01 -11.52 -20.85
C SER A 162 4.45 -12.99 -20.74
N ASN A 163 3.50 -13.92 -20.51
CA ASN A 163 3.81 -15.35 -20.45
C ASN A 163 4.10 -15.98 -21.81
N SER A 164 3.52 -15.48 -22.91
CA SER A 164 3.94 -15.97 -24.23
C SER A 164 5.42 -15.67 -24.46
N LEU A 165 5.87 -14.44 -24.15
CA LEU A 165 7.29 -14.07 -24.25
C LEU A 165 8.18 -14.93 -23.33
N VAL A 166 7.84 -15.02 -22.04
CA VAL A 166 8.66 -15.74 -21.05
C VAL A 166 8.81 -17.22 -21.42
N LEU A 167 7.71 -17.87 -21.81
CA LEU A 167 7.70 -19.31 -22.04
C LEU A 167 8.21 -19.70 -23.43
N SER A 168 8.06 -18.87 -24.47
CA SER A 168 8.51 -19.20 -25.82
C SER A 168 9.92 -18.71 -26.13
N GLU A 169 10.30 -17.51 -25.68
CA GLU A 169 11.56 -16.86 -26.08
C GLU A 169 12.63 -16.87 -24.99
N LEU A 170 12.23 -16.63 -23.74
CA LEU A 170 13.19 -16.42 -22.65
C LEU A 170 13.62 -17.71 -21.95
N ALA A 171 12.74 -18.70 -21.83
CA ALA A 171 13.01 -19.92 -21.08
C ALA A 171 13.72 -21.00 -21.91
N ASP A 172 14.78 -21.59 -21.35
CA ASP A 172 15.35 -22.86 -21.82
C ASP A 172 14.65 -24.06 -21.18
N GLU A 173 14.18 -23.92 -19.93
CA GLU A 173 13.31 -24.88 -19.24
C GLU A 173 12.09 -24.19 -18.62
N VAL A 174 10.94 -24.83 -18.69
CA VAL A 174 9.69 -24.40 -18.04
C VAL A 174 9.30 -25.42 -16.97
N TYR A 175 9.04 -24.95 -15.75
CA TYR A 175 8.47 -25.72 -14.64
C TYR A 175 7.07 -25.20 -14.35
N ALA A 176 6.05 -25.90 -14.87
CA ALA A 176 4.66 -25.52 -14.67
C ALA A 176 4.07 -26.18 -13.41
N LEU A 177 3.68 -25.36 -12.45
CA LEU A 177 3.02 -25.79 -11.22
C LEU A 177 1.51 -25.84 -11.41
N TYR A 178 0.89 -26.91 -10.93
CA TYR A 178 -0.56 -26.95 -10.76
C TYR A 178 -0.98 -27.76 -9.53
N LEU A 179 -2.13 -27.41 -8.98
CA LEU A 179 -2.89 -28.27 -8.08
C LEU A 179 -3.63 -29.32 -8.90
N ASP A 180 -3.75 -30.52 -8.36
CA ASP A 180 -4.28 -31.70 -9.06
C ASP A 180 -5.81 -31.64 -9.30
N LEU A 181 -6.23 -30.61 -10.01
CA LEU A 181 -7.61 -30.21 -10.27
C LEU A 181 -7.84 -30.19 -11.80
N PRO A 182 -9.03 -30.59 -12.28
CA PRO A 182 -9.30 -30.67 -13.72
C PRO A 182 -8.97 -29.40 -14.49
N GLU A 183 -9.42 -28.24 -14.01
CA GLU A 183 -9.20 -26.95 -14.68
C GLU A 183 -7.71 -26.60 -14.83
N GLN A 184 -6.89 -26.85 -13.81
CA GLN A 184 -5.46 -26.54 -13.87
C GLN A 184 -4.68 -27.55 -14.71
N ARG A 185 -5.06 -28.83 -14.66
CA ARG A 185 -4.53 -29.87 -15.55
C ARG A 185 -4.81 -29.50 -17.02
N ASP A 186 -6.05 -29.12 -17.34
CA ASP A 186 -6.46 -28.74 -18.69
C ASP A 186 -5.78 -27.47 -19.18
N GLY A 187 -5.73 -26.42 -18.34
CA GLY A 187 -5.06 -25.17 -18.68
C GLY A 187 -3.56 -25.35 -18.90
N THR A 188 -2.88 -26.13 -18.04
CA THR A 188 -1.45 -26.44 -18.22
C THR A 188 -1.20 -27.21 -19.51
N ARG A 189 -2.04 -28.22 -19.81
CA ARG A 189 -1.94 -29.00 -21.05
C ARG A 189 -2.13 -28.12 -22.28
N MET A 190 -3.05 -27.17 -22.24
CA MET A 190 -3.29 -26.24 -23.33
C MET A 190 -2.04 -25.40 -23.62
N VAL A 191 -1.41 -24.83 -22.58
CA VAL A 191 -0.15 -24.05 -22.73
C VAL A 191 0.98 -24.92 -23.27
N PHE A 192 1.14 -26.14 -22.74
CA PHE A 192 2.20 -27.05 -23.18
C PHE A 192 2.05 -27.47 -24.65
N ARG A 193 0.82 -27.64 -25.13
CA ARG A 193 0.57 -27.92 -26.56
C ARG A 193 0.93 -26.73 -27.44
N SER A 194 0.67 -25.51 -27.00
CA SER A 194 1.10 -24.31 -27.71
C SER A 194 2.63 -24.20 -27.80
N LEU A 195 3.35 -24.68 -26.78
CA LEU A 195 4.82 -24.70 -26.75
C LEU A 195 5.44 -25.94 -27.43
N ALA A 196 4.65 -26.99 -27.68
CA ALA A 196 5.15 -28.26 -28.20
C ALA A 196 5.93 -28.16 -29.54
N PRO A 197 5.56 -27.30 -30.51
CA PRO A 197 6.37 -27.09 -31.71
C PRO A 197 7.79 -26.61 -31.38
N LEU A 198 7.92 -25.61 -30.50
CA LEU A 198 9.21 -25.05 -30.08
C LEU A 198 10.02 -26.07 -29.28
N ALA A 199 9.38 -26.78 -28.35
CA ALA A 199 10.03 -27.80 -27.53
C ALA A 199 10.71 -28.90 -28.37
N ARG A 200 10.15 -29.27 -29.52
CA ARG A 200 10.78 -30.21 -30.47
C ARG A 200 12.00 -29.66 -31.18
N GLU A 201 12.04 -28.35 -31.38
CA GLU A 201 13.20 -27.64 -31.92
C GLU A 201 14.30 -27.46 -30.86
N GLY A 202 14.04 -27.93 -29.63
CA GLY A 202 15.03 -28.07 -28.57
C GLY A 202 14.84 -27.12 -27.40
N ARG A 203 13.86 -26.21 -27.42
CA ARG A 203 13.57 -25.27 -26.32
C ARG A 203 12.15 -24.67 -26.39
N PRO A 204 11.45 -24.50 -25.26
CA PRO A 204 11.88 -24.88 -23.91
C PRO A 204 11.72 -26.39 -23.64
N THR A 205 12.51 -26.93 -22.71
CA THR A 205 12.20 -28.23 -22.10
C THR A 205 11.02 -28.07 -21.14
N LEU A 206 10.00 -28.93 -21.28
CA LEU A 206 8.77 -28.84 -20.50
C LEU A 206 8.81 -29.77 -19.27
N ASN A 207 8.59 -29.20 -18.09
CA ASN A 207 8.54 -29.90 -16.81
C ASN A 207 7.27 -29.51 -16.06
N VAL A 208 6.68 -30.44 -15.31
CA VAL A 208 5.51 -30.19 -14.46
C VAL A 208 5.84 -30.46 -13.01
N VAL A 209 5.25 -29.65 -12.13
CA VAL A 209 5.39 -29.77 -10.69
C VAL A 209 3.98 -29.88 -10.09
N LEU A 210 3.62 -31.06 -9.60
CA LEU A 210 2.36 -31.27 -8.88
C LEU A 210 2.47 -30.62 -7.51
N SER A 211 1.69 -29.57 -7.27
CA SER A 211 1.77 -28.81 -6.03
C SER A 211 0.73 -29.25 -5.00
N ARG A 212 1.10 -29.11 -3.73
CA ARG A 212 0.30 -29.47 -2.55
C ARG A 212 -0.12 -30.93 -2.53
N VAL A 213 0.79 -31.84 -2.89
CA VAL A 213 0.55 -33.28 -2.83
C VAL A 213 0.31 -33.70 -1.37
N PRO A 214 -0.80 -34.39 -1.05
CA PRO A 214 -1.06 -34.88 0.30
C PRO A 214 0.00 -35.88 0.76
N LEU A 215 0.39 -35.79 2.04
CA LEU A 215 1.25 -36.78 2.68
C LEU A 215 0.40 -38.02 3.04
N ASP A 216 0.41 -39.05 2.20
CA ASP A 216 -0.40 -40.26 2.38
C ASP A 216 0.34 -41.42 3.12
N GLY A 217 1.52 -41.18 3.72
CA GLY A 217 2.34 -42.23 4.36
C GLY A 217 3.11 -41.79 5.62
N GLU A 218 3.53 -42.78 6.44
CA GLU A 218 4.36 -42.60 7.64
C GLU A 218 5.87 -42.69 7.35
N HIS A 219 6.65 -41.89 8.08
CA HIS A 219 8.13 -41.90 8.09
C HIS A 219 8.72 -43.30 8.33
N ARG A 220 9.71 -43.70 7.52
CA ARG A 220 10.66 -44.77 7.86
C ARG A 220 12.10 -44.23 7.83
N GLY A 221 12.63 -43.88 9.00
CA GLY A 221 14.03 -43.41 9.13
C GLY A 221 14.21 -41.91 8.88
N ALA A 222 15.44 -41.49 8.55
CA ALA A 222 15.87 -40.08 8.47
C ALA A 222 15.73 -39.41 7.08
N GLY A 223 14.97 -40.01 6.15
CA GLY A 223 14.78 -39.50 4.78
C GLY A 223 13.38 -39.80 4.25
N TRP A 224 12.90 -39.00 3.28
CA TRP A 224 11.59 -39.16 2.65
C TRP A 224 11.70 -40.00 1.36
N THR A 225 10.79 -40.97 1.17
CA THR A 225 10.70 -41.83 -0.03
C THR A 225 9.29 -41.77 -0.60
N SER A 226 9.16 -41.57 -1.92
CA SER A 226 7.87 -41.53 -2.63
C SER A 226 7.06 -42.80 -2.43
N THR A 227 5.75 -42.66 -2.18
CA THR A 227 4.85 -43.82 -2.07
C THR A 227 4.39 -44.31 -3.45
N GLU A 228 3.88 -45.55 -3.54
CA GLU A 228 3.26 -46.06 -4.78
C GLU A 228 2.13 -45.14 -5.30
N ARG A 229 1.45 -44.42 -4.39
CA ARG A 229 0.40 -43.46 -4.74
C ARG A 229 0.98 -42.18 -5.34
N ASP A 230 2.09 -41.68 -4.81
CA ASP A 230 2.77 -40.50 -5.33
C ASP A 230 3.32 -40.78 -6.73
N GLU A 231 3.88 -41.98 -6.94
CA GLU A 231 4.29 -42.41 -8.27
C GLU A 231 3.09 -42.60 -9.22
N ALA A 232 1.95 -43.10 -8.72
CA ALA A 232 0.74 -43.24 -9.53
C ALA A 232 0.19 -41.87 -9.98
N ARG A 233 0.20 -40.86 -9.09
CA ARG A 233 -0.15 -39.47 -9.41
C ARG A 233 0.77 -38.90 -10.48
N ALA A 234 2.08 -39.06 -10.32
CA ALA A 234 3.05 -38.59 -11.31
C ALA A 234 2.84 -39.25 -12.68
N ARG A 235 2.64 -40.57 -12.73
CA ARG A 235 2.33 -41.32 -13.96
C ARG A 235 0.99 -40.92 -14.59
N GLU A 236 -0.01 -40.56 -13.79
CA GLU A 236 -1.30 -40.06 -14.30
C GLU A 236 -1.15 -38.68 -14.92
N ALA A 237 -0.46 -37.77 -14.23
CA ALA A 237 -0.15 -36.42 -14.72
C ALA A 237 0.63 -36.48 -16.04
N GLU A 238 1.69 -37.28 -16.10
CA GLU A 238 2.48 -37.50 -17.31
C GLU A 238 1.60 -38.03 -18.46
N ARG A 239 0.85 -39.12 -18.22
CA ARG A 239 -0.05 -39.70 -19.24
C ARG A 239 -1.09 -38.69 -19.72
N PHE A 240 -1.65 -37.88 -18.84
CA PHE A 240 -2.67 -36.91 -19.18
C PHE A 240 -2.12 -35.78 -20.06
N LEU A 241 -0.92 -35.28 -19.76
CA LEU A 241 -0.27 -34.21 -20.50
C LEU A 241 0.18 -34.70 -21.88
N LEU A 242 0.73 -35.92 -21.97
CA LEU A 242 1.16 -36.52 -23.24
C LEU A 242 -0.01 -37.03 -24.11
N ALA A 243 -1.22 -37.13 -23.56
CA ALA A 243 -2.38 -37.61 -24.31
C ALA A 243 -2.79 -36.63 -25.44
N PRO A 244 -2.97 -37.12 -26.67
CA PRO A 244 -3.50 -36.31 -27.77
C PRO A 244 -4.97 -35.96 -27.52
N ALA A 245 -5.40 -34.72 -27.75
CA ALA A 245 -6.84 -34.37 -27.69
C ALA A 245 -7.58 -34.71 -28.99
N ASN A 246 -6.88 -34.67 -30.12
CA ASN A 246 -7.39 -35.07 -31.43
C ASN A 246 -6.19 -35.55 -32.28
N PRO A 247 -6.31 -36.60 -33.12
CA PRO A 247 -5.24 -37.03 -34.04
C PRO A 247 -4.65 -35.96 -34.97
N ALA A 248 -5.26 -34.78 -35.06
CA ALA A 248 -4.78 -33.64 -35.86
C ALA A 248 -4.04 -32.55 -35.06
N GLU A 249 -3.99 -32.63 -33.72
CA GLU A 249 -3.27 -31.67 -32.87
C GLU A 249 -1.84 -32.12 -32.56
N PHE A 250 -0.94 -31.16 -32.30
CA PHE A 250 0.44 -31.44 -31.91
C PHE A 250 0.51 -32.13 -30.53
N SER A 251 1.22 -33.25 -30.45
CA SER A 251 1.50 -33.94 -29.17
C SER A 251 2.63 -33.24 -28.39
N ILE A 252 2.70 -33.47 -27.08
CA ILE A 252 3.90 -33.19 -26.29
C ILE A 252 4.73 -34.47 -26.29
N ASP A 253 6.03 -34.39 -26.59
CA ASP A 253 6.84 -35.59 -26.82
C ASP A 253 7.41 -36.17 -25.52
N ALA A 254 7.72 -35.33 -24.54
CA ALA A 254 8.18 -35.74 -23.21
C ALA A 254 7.89 -34.63 -22.17
N VAL A 255 7.66 -35.03 -20.92
CA VAL A 255 7.55 -34.11 -19.77
C VAL A 255 8.14 -34.78 -18.53
N ARG A 256 8.97 -34.07 -17.76
CA ARG A 256 9.39 -34.54 -16.42
C ARG A 256 8.35 -34.11 -15.39
N VAL A 257 7.94 -35.01 -14.49
CA VAL A 257 6.97 -34.72 -13.43
C VAL A 257 7.63 -34.74 -12.06
N PHE A 258 7.54 -33.62 -11.37
CA PHE A 258 7.99 -33.39 -9.99
C PHE A 258 6.77 -33.25 -9.07
N GLN A 259 7.00 -33.35 -7.77
CA GLN A 259 5.96 -33.23 -6.74
C GLN A 259 6.43 -32.27 -5.65
N LEU A 260 5.53 -31.44 -5.12
CA LEU A 260 5.72 -30.60 -3.94
C LEU A 260 4.67 -30.97 -2.91
N HIS A 261 5.08 -31.59 -1.81
CA HIS A 261 4.20 -32.05 -0.76
C HIS A 261 3.69 -30.91 0.12
N HIS A 262 2.44 -31.01 0.55
CA HIS A 262 1.83 -29.99 1.39
C HIS A 262 2.32 -30.09 2.85
N ARG A 263 2.82 -28.98 3.40
CA ARG A 263 3.08 -28.83 4.84
C ARG A 263 2.50 -27.50 5.35
N PRO A 264 1.32 -27.50 6.01
CA PRO A 264 0.63 -26.27 6.40
C PRO A 264 1.50 -25.28 7.18
N ALA A 265 2.25 -25.79 8.18
CA ALA A 265 3.09 -24.97 9.04
C ALA A 265 4.27 -24.26 8.35
N LEU A 266 4.69 -24.71 7.15
CA LEU A 266 5.71 -24.03 6.35
C LEU A 266 5.11 -23.11 5.28
N ILE A 267 3.82 -23.29 4.98
CA ILE A 267 3.10 -22.54 3.95
C ILE A 267 2.46 -21.28 4.53
N GLU A 268 2.08 -21.28 5.82
CA GLU A 268 1.44 -20.13 6.47
C GLU A 268 2.35 -18.89 6.55
N ASP A 269 3.67 -19.06 6.68
CA ASP A 269 4.62 -17.94 6.77
C ASP A 269 5.27 -17.59 5.40
N GLU A 270 5.01 -18.36 4.33
CA GLU A 270 5.51 -18.19 2.95
C GLU A 270 6.99 -17.73 2.78
N HIS A 271 7.88 -18.11 3.72
CA HIS A 271 9.32 -17.83 3.66
C HIS A 271 10.12 -19.03 3.14
N LEU A 272 11.39 -18.80 2.77
CA LEU A 272 12.30 -19.88 2.39
C LEU A 272 12.40 -20.94 3.49
N VAL A 273 12.26 -22.21 3.10
CA VAL A 273 12.48 -23.38 3.97
C VAL A 273 13.89 -23.32 4.58
N LEU A 274 14.85 -22.78 3.84
CA LEU A 274 16.23 -22.57 4.28
C LEU A 274 16.36 -21.69 5.52
N MET A 275 15.52 -20.66 5.67
CA MET A 275 15.52 -19.78 6.85
C MET A 275 14.99 -20.51 8.10
N ARG A 276 14.29 -21.63 7.91
CA ARG A 276 13.58 -22.38 8.95
C ARG A 276 14.18 -23.75 9.21
N LEU A 277 15.32 -24.07 8.61
CA LEU A 277 15.99 -25.38 8.77
C LEU A 277 16.36 -25.72 10.21
N ALA A 278 16.45 -24.73 11.11
CA ALA A 278 16.71 -24.94 12.52
C ALA A 278 15.47 -25.38 13.31
N GLU A 279 14.27 -25.22 12.75
CA GLU A 279 13.02 -25.62 13.39
C GLU A 279 12.86 -27.15 13.36
N PRO A 280 12.31 -27.75 14.43
CA PRO A 280 12.12 -29.20 14.50
C PRO A 280 11.28 -29.75 13.34
N GLY A 281 11.81 -30.77 12.66
CA GLY A 281 11.10 -31.48 11.59
C GLY A 281 11.12 -30.78 10.23
N VAL A 282 11.61 -29.53 10.11
CA VAL A 282 11.66 -28.78 8.83
C VAL A 282 12.58 -29.44 7.83
N ALA A 283 13.81 -29.74 8.26
CA ALA A 283 14.80 -30.39 7.43
C ALA A 283 14.37 -31.81 7.00
N GLU A 284 13.59 -32.51 7.80
CA GLU A 284 13.13 -33.88 7.51
C GLU A 284 11.86 -33.94 6.66
N SER A 285 11.25 -32.80 6.30
CA SER A 285 9.99 -32.83 5.55
C SER A 285 10.16 -33.08 4.07
N ALA A 286 9.20 -33.83 3.52
CA ALA A 286 9.04 -34.06 2.09
C ALA A 286 9.20 -32.78 1.27
N LEU A 287 8.55 -31.69 1.69
CA LEU A 287 8.62 -30.39 1.00
C LEU A 287 10.05 -29.84 0.86
N ALA A 288 10.90 -29.98 1.88
CA ALA A 288 12.31 -29.57 1.78
C ALA A 288 13.09 -30.45 0.79
N TRP A 289 12.83 -31.76 0.80
CA TRP A 289 13.40 -32.72 -0.14
C TRP A 289 12.91 -32.51 -1.57
N ASP A 290 11.66 -32.13 -1.75
CA ASP A 290 11.07 -31.87 -3.06
C ASP A 290 11.73 -30.66 -3.75
N TYR A 291 11.91 -29.55 -3.02
CA TYR A 291 12.65 -28.39 -3.53
C TYR A 291 14.09 -28.75 -3.90
N MET A 292 14.76 -29.53 -3.05
CA MET A 292 16.11 -30.01 -3.34
C MET A 292 16.16 -30.94 -4.56
N GLY A 293 15.15 -31.79 -4.75
CA GLY A 293 15.02 -32.69 -5.90
C GLY A 293 14.90 -31.92 -7.21
N ILE A 294 14.07 -30.87 -7.23
CA ILE A 294 13.94 -29.98 -8.40
C ILE A 294 15.28 -29.26 -8.67
N ALA A 295 15.95 -28.74 -7.62
CA ALA A 295 17.25 -28.09 -7.76
C ALA A 295 18.32 -29.03 -8.35
N ARG A 296 18.39 -30.29 -7.90
CA ARG A 296 19.31 -31.31 -8.44
C ARG A 296 19.06 -31.60 -9.92
N ALA A 297 17.79 -31.68 -10.32
CA ALA A 297 17.40 -31.90 -11.72
C ALA A 297 17.73 -30.69 -12.62
N ILE A 298 17.70 -29.48 -12.08
CA ILE A 298 18.12 -28.26 -12.80
C ILE A 298 19.64 -28.23 -13.00
N LEU A 299 20.39 -28.64 -11.96
CA LEU A 299 21.86 -28.65 -11.95
C LEU A 299 22.45 -29.82 -12.73
N ASP A 300 21.65 -30.83 -13.10
CA ASP A 300 22.09 -32.12 -13.63
C ASP A 300 23.19 -32.77 -12.77
N ASP A 301 23.11 -32.58 -11.45
CA ASP A 301 24.11 -33.04 -10.48
C ASP A 301 23.46 -33.39 -9.14
N GLU A 302 23.32 -34.69 -8.90
CA GLU A 302 22.64 -35.20 -7.72
C GLU A 302 23.35 -34.90 -6.39
N ASN A 303 24.66 -34.61 -6.44
CA ASN A 303 25.48 -34.42 -5.26
C ASN A 303 25.94 -32.96 -5.07
N ALA A 304 25.58 -32.03 -5.94
CA ALA A 304 26.04 -30.63 -5.86
C ALA A 304 25.70 -29.97 -4.52
N ILE A 305 24.46 -30.09 -4.06
CA ILE A 305 23.98 -29.51 -2.79
C ILE A 305 24.62 -30.20 -1.57
N ILE A 306 24.85 -31.52 -1.66
CA ILE A 306 25.50 -32.32 -0.60
C ILE A 306 26.98 -31.93 -0.47
N ARG A 307 27.69 -31.78 -1.59
CA ARG A 307 29.10 -31.39 -1.60
C ARG A 307 29.31 -29.98 -1.07
N ALA A 308 28.41 -29.05 -1.42
CA ALA A 308 28.50 -27.67 -1.00
C ALA A 308 28.28 -27.47 0.52
N THR A 309 27.49 -28.34 1.14
CA THR A 309 27.13 -28.22 2.56
C THR A 309 28.03 -29.07 3.48
N ALA A 310 28.80 -30.00 2.93
CA ALA A 310 29.72 -30.89 3.68
C ALA A 310 30.86 -30.15 4.43
N GLY A 311 31.16 -28.90 4.04
CA GLY A 311 32.18 -28.01 4.61
C GLY A 311 31.69 -26.96 5.60
N MET A 312 30.36 -26.80 5.77
CA MET A 312 29.79 -25.83 6.71
C MET A 312 30.07 -26.25 8.16
N GLY A 313 30.41 -25.30 9.03
CA GLY A 313 30.84 -25.54 10.43
C GLY A 313 29.89 -26.44 11.21
N ARG A 314 30.24 -27.74 11.30
CA ARG A 314 29.39 -28.82 11.84
C ARG A 314 28.94 -28.63 13.30
N ALA A 315 29.61 -27.76 14.06
CA ALA A 315 29.41 -27.56 15.48
C ALA A 315 28.17 -26.72 15.87
N ARG A 316 27.52 -26.03 14.91
CA ARG A 316 26.35 -25.15 15.18
C ARG A 316 25.02 -25.60 14.55
N MET A 317 25.02 -26.63 13.71
CA MET A 317 23.81 -27.10 13.01
C MET A 317 23.09 -28.23 13.77
N PRO A 318 21.75 -28.21 13.88
CA PRO A 318 20.95 -29.33 14.35
C PRO A 318 21.19 -30.61 13.53
N ALA A 319 21.09 -31.79 14.15
CA ALA A 319 21.35 -33.08 13.51
C ALA A 319 20.45 -33.35 12.29
N ALA A 320 19.21 -32.87 12.35
CA ALA A 320 18.22 -32.85 11.28
C ALA A 320 18.68 -32.09 10.02
N THR A 321 19.12 -30.84 10.22
CA THR A 321 19.71 -29.98 9.19
C THR A 321 20.97 -30.62 8.62
N ARG A 322 21.78 -31.25 9.47
CA ARG A 322 22.95 -32.02 9.03
C ARG A 322 22.54 -33.22 8.18
N ALA A 323 21.49 -33.97 8.51
CA ALA A 323 21.02 -35.13 7.74
C ALA A 323 20.48 -34.73 6.35
N LEU A 324 19.64 -33.68 6.26
CA LEU A 324 19.14 -33.14 4.99
C LEU A 324 20.29 -32.68 4.08
N LEU A 325 21.26 -31.96 4.64
CA LEU A 325 22.35 -31.38 3.87
C LEU A 325 23.50 -32.38 3.58
N SER A 326 23.76 -33.35 4.46
CA SER A 326 24.81 -34.37 4.25
C SER A 326 24.37 -35.58 3.43
N GLY A 327 23.08 -35.70 3.12
CA GLY A 327 22.53 -36.82 2.36
C GLY A 327 22.56 -38.15 3.12
N ASP A 328 22.69 -38.15 4.45
CA ASP A 328 22.77 -39.36 5.28
C ASP A 328 21.38 -40.01 5.47
N THR A 329 20.73 -40.36 4.36
CA THR A 329 19.75 -41.44 4.23
C THR A 329 19.65 -41.92 2.79
N GLY A 330 20.40 -42.98 2.47
CA GLY A 330 20.15 -43.87 1.33
C GLY A 330 20.31 -43.25 -0.07
N PRO A 331 20.60 -44.06 -1.11
CA PRO A 331 21.12 -43.54 -2.37
C PRO A 331 20.02 -43.00 -3.30
N VAL A 332 20.27 -41.84 -3.90
CA VAL A 332 20.10 -41.64 -5.35
C VAL A 332 21.46 -41.07 -5.83
N ALA A 333 21.96 -41.56 -6.97
CA ALA A 333 23.37 -41.52 -7.38
C ALA A 333 23.80 -40.42 -8.40
N GLY A 334 24.91 -39.70 -8.14
CA GLY A 334 25.73 -39.02 -9.19
C GLY A 334 27.06 -38.41 -8.68
N PRO A 335 28.22 -38.48 -9.38
CA PRO A 335 29.57 -38.68 -8.79
C PRO A 335 30.39 -37.43 -8.32
N GLY A 336 31.57 -37.68 -7.71
CA GLY A 336 32.46 -36.75 -6.93
C GLY A 336 33.20 -35.65 -7.73
N SER A 337 34.10 -34.79 -7.19
CA SER A 337 34.96 -34.84 -6.00
C SER A 337 35.73 -33.49 -5.77
N ARG A 338 36.01 -33.16 -4.49
CA ARG A 338 37.20 -32.51 -3.85
C ARG A 338 37.55 -31.00 -4.00
N SER A 339 38.02 -30.48 -2.87
CA SER A 339 38.16 -29.09 -2.35
C SER A 339 39.51 -28.39 -2.54
N ALA A 340 39.54 -27.05 -2.45
CA ALA A 340 40.60 -26.28 -1.78
C ALA A 340 40.10 -24.90 -1.29
N SER A 341 40.60 -24.47 -0.14
CA SER A 341 40.11 -23.42 0.78
C SER A 341 40.77 -22.04 0.62
N ILE A 342 40.03 -20.93 0.76
CA ILE A 342 40.56 -19.62 1.22
C ILE A 342 39.49 -18.84 2.02
N THR A 343 39.90 -18.27 3.15
CA THR A 343 39.19 -17.47 4.18
C THR A 343 38.86 -16.00 3.77
N PRO A 344 38.03 -15.27 4.56
CA PRO A 344 37.05 -14.30 4.04
C PRO A 344 37.35 -12.82 4.34
N ALA A 345 36.65 -11.92 3.64
CA ALA A 345 36.41 -10.55 4.09
C ALA A 345 35.15 -9.94 3.43
N ASN A 346 34.06 -9.75 4.19
CA ASN A 346 33.44 -8.45 4.43
C ASN A 346 32.02 -8.58 5.02
N THR A 347 31.92 -8.31 6.32
CA THR A 347 30.72 -7.83 7.00
C THR A 347 30.44 -6.39 6.63
N ARG A 348 29.27 -6.07 6.06
CA ARG A 348 28.65 -4.72 6.00
C ARG A 348 27.32 -4.87 5.24
N LEU A 349 26.15 -4.69 5.87
CA LEU A 349 24.85 -4.29 5.27
C LEU A 349 23.71 -4.39 6.31
N ASN A 350 23.62 -3.41 7.21
CA ASN A 350 22.49 -3.18 8.12
C ASN A 350 22.46 -1.67 8.47
N GLU A 351 22.49 -0.80 7.46
CA GLU A 351 22.64 0.65 7.64
C GLU A 351 21.31 1.39 7.43
N PRO A 352 20.83 2.19 8.41
CA PRO A 352 19.59 2.96 8.32
C PRO A 352 19.53 3.94 7.14
N LEU A 353 18.33 4.28 6.63
CA LEU A 353 18.14 5.16 5.46
C LEU A 353 18.80 6.54 5.64
N HIS A 354 18.78 7.11 6.84
CA HIS A 354 19.52 8.33 7.18
C HIS A 354 21.03 8.22 6.95
N ALA A 355 21.63 7.09 7.35
CA ALA A 355 23.06 6.86 7.17
C ALA A 355 23.42 6.59 5.69
N ARG A 356 22.49 6.01 4.91
CA ARG A 356 22.60 5.93 3.45
C ARG A 356 22.59 7.33 2.82
N VAL A 357 21.70 8.23 3.25
CA VAL A 357 21.66 9.63 2.77
C VAL A 357 22.93 10.38 3.13
N ASP A 358 23.44 10.25 4.36
CA ASP A 358 24.68 10.92 4.78
C ASP A 358 25.90 10.43 4.00
N ARG A 359 25.97 9.13 3.72
CA ARG A 359 27.00 8.57 2.83
C ARG A 359 26.84 9.09 1.40
N GLN A 360 25.62 9.10 0.89
CA GLN A 360 25.36 9.57 -0.47
C GLN A 360 25.68 11.06 -0.61
N ARG A 361 25.48 11.88 0.43
CA ARG A 361 25.93 13.27 0.48
C ARG A 361 27.44 13.37 0.29
N LEU A 362 28.22 12.56 1.00
CA LEU A 362 29.69 12.54 0.84
C LEU A 362 30.13 12.16 -0.58
N LEU A 363 29.43 11.20 -1.20
CA LEU A 363 29.70 10.81 -2.59
C LEU A 363 29.35 11.94 -3.56
N ALA A 364 28.18 12.55 -3.37
CA ALA A 364 27.69 13.66 -4.19
C ALA A 364 28.56 14.93 -4.09
N ASP A 365 29.17 15.18 -2.93
CA ASP A 365 30.15 16.26 -2.73
C ASP A 365 31.42 16.04 -3.57
N SER A 366 31.76 14.79 -3.84
CA SER A 366 32.95 14.41 -4.63
C SER A 366 32.67 14.17 -6.11
N ASP A 367 31.44 13.79 -6.47
CA ASP A 367 31.01 13.47 -7.82
C ASP A 367 29.61 14.02 -8.12
N PRO A 368 29.47 15.04 -8.99
CA PRO A 368 28.18 15.56 -9.42
C PRO A 368 27.24 14.52 -10.05
N ALA A 369 27.75 13.40 -10.59
CA ALA A 369 26.92 12.34 -11.17
C ALA A 369 26.06 11.60 -10.12
N GLU A 370 26.45 11.68 -8.85
CA GLU A 370 25.73 11.05 -7.72
C GLU A 370 24.59 11.92 -7.16
N GLN A 371 24.46 13.16 -7.65
CA GLN A 371 23.48 14.15 -7.17
C GLN A 371 22.01 13.72 -7.43
N PRO A 372 21.64 13.13 -8.59
CA PRO A 372 20.27 12.64 -8.80
C PRO A 372 19.88 11.48 -7.88
N ARG A 373 20.82 10.58 -7.56
CA ARG A 373 20.60 9.47 -6.61
C ARG A 373 20.36 9.99 -5.20
N LEU A 374 21.08 11.04 -4.80
CA LEU A 374 20.84 11.72 -3.52
C LEU A 374 19.43 12.33 -3.47
N SER A 375 18.99 13.04 -4.52
CA SER A 375 17.65 13.65 -4.56
C SER A 375 16.53 12.61 -4.43
N ARG A 376 16.67 11.45 -5.09
CA ARG A 376 15.70 10.35 -4.95
C ARG A 376 15.64 9.82 -3.51
N LEU A 377 16.81 9.56 -2.90
CA LEU A 377 16.87 9.10 -1.51
C LEU A 377 16.30 10.13 -0.52
N LEU A 378 16.43 11.43 -0.81
CA LEU A 378 15.84 12.49 0.01
C LEU A 378 14.30 12.51 -0.09
N THR A 379 13.73 12.30 -1.28
CA THR A 379 12.28 12.13 -1.45
C THR A 379 11.75 10.90 -0.68
N GLU A 380 12.45 9.77 -0.78
CA GLU A 380 12.10 8.53 -0.06
C GLU A 380 12.24 8.68 1.46
N LEU A 381 13.31 9.34 1.91
CA LEU A 381 13.51 9.66 3.31
C LEU A 381 12.38 10.55 3.83
N SER A 382 11.97 11.56 3.06
CA SER A 382 10.84 12.42 3.42
C SER A 382 9.55 11.64 3.62
N LEU A 383 9.20 10.76 2.68
CA LEU A 383 8.01 9.92 2.78
C LEU A 383 8.05 9.02 4.02
N THR A 384 9.19 8.39 4.27
CA THR A 384 9.40 7.52 5.44
C THR A 384 9.29 8.30 6.75
N GLN A 385 9.96 9.45 6.84
CA GLN A 385 9.90 10.36 7.99
C GLN A 385 8.47 10.81 8.26
N SER A 386 7.72 11.15 7.21
CA SER A 386 6.32 11.55 7.34
C SER A 386 5.45 10.40 7.89
N GLN A 387 5.67 9.16 7.43
CA GLN A 387 4.95 7.98 7.91
C GLN A 387 5.23 7.66 9.39
N VAL A 388 6.47 7.86 9.85
CA VAL A 388 6.83 7.63 11.27
C VAL A 388 6.54 8.85 12.16
N GLY A 389 5.96 9.92 11.61
CA GLY A 389 5.55 11.13 12.36
C GLY A 389 6.65 12.18 12.53
N GLU A 390 7.81 12.01 11.90
CA GLU A 390 8.91 12.98 11.88
C GLU A 390 8.68 14.09 10.84
N HIS A 391 7.50 14.72 10.86
CA HIS A 391 7.04 15.62 9.79
C HIS A 391 7.97 16.81 9.51
N ARG A 392 8.67 17.35 10.52
CA ARG A 392 9.64 18.44 10.31
C ARG A 392 10.86 17.98 9.52
N ALA A 393 11.41 16.83 9.88
CA ALA A 393 12.56 16.27 9.18
C ALA A 393 12.14 15.83 7.76
N ALA A 394 10.90 15.37 7.59
CA ALA A 394 10.31 15.10 6.28
C ALA A 394 10.28 16.35 5.39
N VAL A 395 9.90 17.51 5.94
CA VAL A 395 9.93 18.79 5.21
C VAL A 395 11.34 19.13 4.77
N ASP A 396 12.33 19.05 5.66
CA ASP A 396 13.72 19.38 5.33
C ASP A 396 14.23 18.51 4.15
N SER A 397 13.99 17.19 4.22
CA SER A 397 14.37 16.26 3.15
C SER A 397 13.63 16.54 1.84
N ALA A 398 12.33 16.86 1.89
CA ALA A 398 11.54 17.15 0.69
C ALA A 398 11.97 18.45 0.01
N ILE A 399 12.24 19.51 0.78
CA ILE A 399 12.70 20.79 0.24
C ILE A 399 14.08 20.64 -0.38
N GLU A 400 15.00 19.92 0.26
CA GLU A 400 16.31 19.64 -0.34
C GLU A 400 16.18 18.88 -1.66
N ALA A 401 15.27 17.88 -1.74
CA ALA A 401 15.01 17.17 -2.98
C ALA A 401 14.47 18.10 -4.08
N VAL A 402 13.50 18.96 -3.76
CA VAL A 402 12.93 19.95 -4.69
C VAL A 402 14.00 20.89 -5.23
N GLU A 403 14.81 21.51 -4.37
CA GLU A 403 15.86 22.46 -4.77
C GLU A 403 16.86 21.83 -5.76
N ARG A 404 17.18 20.55 -5.57
CA ARG A 404 18.07 19.80 -6.46
C ARG A 404 17.40 19.47 -7.78
N TYR A 405 16.15 18.99 -7.75
CA TYR A 405 15.41 18.69 -8.98
C TYR A 405 15.10 19.93 -9.80
N GLU A 406 14.88 21.10 -9.19
CA GLU A 406 14.77 22.39 -9.89
C GLU A 406 16.05 22.68 -10.68
N GLN A 407 17.23 22.52 -10.07
CA GLN A 407 18.51 22.72 -10.75
C GLN A 407 18.73 21.74 -11.90
N PHE A 408 18.33 20.48 -11.74
CA PHE A 408 18.46 19.49 -12.81
C PHE A 408 17.49 19.77 -13.95
N ALA A 409 16.24 20.13 -13.65
CA ALA A 409 15.23 20.47 -14.63
C ALA A 409 15.61 21.73 -15.44
N ASP A 410 16.35 22.69 -14.88
CA ASP A 410 16.89 23.84 -15.63
C ASP A 410 17.89 23.40 -16.72
N SER A 411 18.63 22.32 -16.48
CA SER A 411 19.65 21.80 -17.40
C SER A 411 19.10 20.77 -18.40
N ASP A 412 18.19 19.92 -17.96
CA ASP A 412 17.55 18.87 -18.76
C ASP A 412 16.08 18.68 -18.34
N PRO A 413 15.18 19.56 -18.83
CA PRO A 413 13.77 19.52 -18.45
C PRO A 413 13.10 18.19 -18.83
N LYS A 414 13.46 17.61 -19.99
CA LYS A 414 12.80 16.38 -20.47
C LYS A 414 13.02 15.21 -19.53
N ARG A 415 14.21 15.13 -18.93
CA ARG A 415 14.57 14.06 -18.01
C ARG A 415 13.97 14.25 -16.62
N TYR A 416 14.02 15.46 -16.06
CA TYR A 416 13.79 15.67 -14.62
C TYR A 416 12.46 16.32 -14.25
N LEU A 417 11.66 16.79 -15.23
CA LEU A 417 10.33 17.33 -14.93
C LEU A 417 9.38 16.33 -14.22
N PRO A 418 9.36 15.03 -14.56
CA PRO A 418 8.56 14.05 -13.81
C PRO A 418 8.95 13.94 -12.33
N GLU A 419 10.23 13.80 -12.03
CA GLU A 419 10.76 13.67 -10.67
C GLU A 419 10.59 14.98 -9.89
N LEU A 420 10.73 16.12 -10.55
CA LEU A 420 10.46 17.42 -9.95
C LEU A 420 8.97 17.58 -9.58
N ALA A 421 8.05 17.11 -10.43
CA ALA A 421 6.62 17.13 -10.14
C ALA A 421 6.27 16.27 -8.92
N ASP A 422 6.87 15.08 -8.81
CA ASP A 422 6.69 14.17 -7.68
C ASP A 422 7.36 14.70 -6.39
N ALA A 423 8.52 15.36 -6.51
CA ALA A 423 9.19 16.03 -5.40
C ALA A 423 8.33 17.20 -4.87
N TYR A 424 7.73 18.02 -5.75
CA TYR A 424 6.80 19.07 -5.33
C TYR A 424 5.56 18.49 -4.64
N ALA A 425 4.99 17.38 -5.14
CA ALA A 425 3.86 16.73 -4.47
C ALA A 425 4.24 16.23 -3.07
N THR A 426 5.42 15.61 -2.93
CA THR A 426 5.95 15.12 -1.65
C THR A 426 6.22 16.26 -0.66
N ALA A 427 6.78 17.37 -1.16
CA ALA A 427 6.99 18.58 -0.36
C ALA A 427 5.66 19.19 0.08
N ALA A 428 4.66 19.25 -0.79
CA ALA A 428 3.31 19.72 -0.45
C ALA A 428 2.70 18.91 0.69
N ASP A 429 2.71 17.58 0.58
CA ASP A 429 2.17 16.67 1.60
C ASP A 429 2.92 16.83 2.95
N SER A 430 4.26 16.94 2.91
CA SER A 430 5.09 17.12 4.12
C SER A 430 4.85 18.49 4.79
N LEU A 431 4.75 19.56 4.01
CA LEU A 431 4.45 20.91 4.51
C LEU A 431 3.04 20.98 5.09
N ALA A 432 2.08 20.31 4.46
CA ALA A 432 0.72 20.20 4.97
C ALA A 432 0.69 19.45 6.32
N ALA A 433 1.51 18.40 6.49
CA ALA A 433 1.59 17.63 7.73
C ALA A 433 2.13 18.44 8.92
N VAL A 434 3.00 19.43 8.69
CA VAL A 434 3.45 20.38 9.74
C VAL A 434 2.54 21.60 9.90
N GLY A 435 1.47 21.70 9.10
CA GLY A 435 0.50 22.79 9.13
C GLY A 435 0.91 24.05 8.36
N ASP A 436 1.97 24.01 7.56
CA ASP A 436 2.37 25.11 6.67
C ASP A 436 1.57 25.06 5.36
N HIS A 437 0.26 25.30 5.47
CA HIS A 437 -0.65 25.28 4.34
C HIS A 437 -0.31 26.30 3.22
N PRO A 438 0.17 27.53 3.52
CA PRO A 438 0.61 28.44 2.47
C PRO A 438 1.77 27.91 1.63
N ALA A 439 2.79 27.30 2.26
CA ALA A 439 3.91 26.72 1.52
C ALA A 439 3.48 25.45 0.78
N ALA A 440 2.68 24.59 1.42
CA ALA A 440 2.13 23.38 0.80
C ALA A 440 1.36 23.71 -0.48
N LEU A 441 0.50 24.73 -0.43
CA LEU A 441 -0.30 25.20 -1.55
C LEU A 441 0.55 25.65 -2.75
N LYS A 442 1.66 26.33 -2.49
CA LYS A 442 2.61 26.73 -3.55
C LYS A 442 3.22 25.49 -4.21
N MET A 443 3.57 24.47 -3.43
CA MET A 443 4.17 23.24 -3.95
C MET A 443 3.16 22.40 -4.74
N SER A 444 1.92 22.26 -4.26
CA SER A 444 0.88 21.52 -4.98
C SER A 444 0.40 22.23 -6.25
N GLU A 445 0.40 23.57 -6.28
CA GLU A 445 0.18 24.33 -7.52
C GLU A 445 1.26 24.02 -8.58
N ARG A 446 2.54 23.93 -8.16
CA ARG A 446 3.65 23.57 -9.05
C ARG A 446 3.56 22.14 -9.54
N ALA A 447 3.26 21.20 -8.64
CA ALA A 447 3.06 19.79 -9.00
C ALA A 447 1.94 19.63 -10.04
N VAL A 448 0.78 20.26 -9.82
CA VAL A 448 -0.34 20.25 -10.78
C VAL A 448 0.08 20.84 -12.13
N GLY A 449 0.81 21.95 -12.14
CA GLY A 449 1.30 22.57 -13.38
C GLY A 449 2.16 21.62 -14.21
N LEU A 450 3.14 20.96 -13.57
CA LEU A 450 4.04 20.03 -14.25
C LEU A 450 3.34 18.73 -14.66
N HIS A 451 2.51 18.13 -13.80
CA HIS A 451 1.73 16.95 -14.17
C HIS A 451 0.73 17.24 -15.29
N ALA A 452 0.22 18.47 -15.41
CA ALA A 452 -0.63 18.88 -16.53
C ALA A 452 0.16 18.97 -17.84
N GLU A 453 1.35 19.58 -17.82
CA GLU A 453 2.24 19.62 -18.98
C GLU A 453 2.64 18.21 -19.43
N LEU A 454 2.95 17.31 -18.49
CA LEU A 454 3.26 15.91 -18.78
C LEU A 454 2.05 15.16 -19.35
N ALA A 455 0.84 15.42 -18.85
CA ALA A 455 -0.39 14.81 -19.35
C ALA A 455 -0.78 15.27 -20.76
N ASP A 456 -0.39 16.48 -21.18
CA ASP A 456 -0.61 16.95 -22.56
C ASP A 456 0.20 16.13 -23.58
N HIS A 457 1.36 15.60 -23.17
CA HIS A 457 2.26 14.83 -24.04
C HIS A 457 2.10 13.31 -23.87
N LEU A 458 1.79 12.86 -22.65
CA LEU A 458 1.68 11.45 -22.25
C LEU A 458 0.41 11.22 -21.42
N PRO A 459 -0.79 11.37 -22.03
CA PRO A 459 -2.06 11.39 -21.30
C PRO A 459 -2.34 10.08 -20.54
N ASP A 460 -2.07 8.92 -21.13
CA ASP A 460 -2.38 7.63 -20.50
C ASP A 460 -1.58 7.40 -19.21
N ALA A 461 -0.34 7.90 -19.16
CA ALA A 461 0.54 7.78 -18.02
C ALA A 461 0.25 8.81 -16.91
N TYR A 462 -0.05 10.06 -17.29
CA TYR A 462 -0.09 11.18 -16.35
C TYR A 462 -1.48 11.68 -16.01
N LEU A 463 -2.55 11.33 -16.74
CA LEU A 463 -3.92 11.69 -16.34
C LEU A 463 -4.30 11.13 -14.95
N PRO A 464 -4.01 9.86 -14.60
CA PRO A 464 -4.29 9.35 -13.25
C PRO A 464 -3.53 10.12 -12.15
N ILE A 465 -2.26 10.45 -12.42
CA ILE A 465 -1.36 11.18 -11.52
C ILE A 465 -1.84 12.62 -11.35
N LEU A 466 -2.18 13.29 -12.45
CA LEU A 466 -2.75 14.64 -12.46
C LEU A 466 -4.08 14.70 -11.69
N ALA A 467 -4.94 13.68 -11.81
CA ALA A 467 -6.17 13.63 -11.04
C ALA A 467 -5.90 13.51 -9.52
N LYS A 468 -4.85 12.80 -9.11
CA LYS A 468 -4.39 12.76 -7.71
C LYS A 468 -3.85 14.14 -7.29
N ALA A 469 -2.98 14.76 -8.09
CA ALA A 469 -2.43 16.09 -7.82
C ALA A 469 -3.52 17.15 -7.67
N PHE A 470 -4.53 17.15 -8.55
CA PHE A 470 -5.69 18.05 -8.44
C PHE A 470 -6.49 17.85 -7.14
N ASN A 471 -6.69 16.61 -6.70
CA ASN A 471 -7.36 16.34 -5.41
C ASN A 471 -6.57 16.92 -4.24
N ASN A 472 -5.25 16.69 -4.21
CA ASN A 472 -4.38 17.22 -3.15
C ASN A 472 -4.36 18.76 -3.17
N TYR A 473 -4.23 19.37 -4.35
CA TYR A 473 -4.30 20.82 -4.50
C TYR A 473 -5.66 21.40 -4.03
N ALA A 474 -6.77 20.72 -4.32
CA ALA A 474 -8.09 21.11 -3.80
C ALA A 474 -8.19 20.97 -2.27
N ILE A 475 -7.46 20.03 -1.66
CA ILE A 475 -7.36 19.88 -0.21
C ILE A 475 -6.56 21.04 0.39
N ASP A 476 -5.40 21.37 -0.19
CA ASP A 476 -4.56 22.47 0.29
C ASP A 476 -5.25 23.82 0.18
N LEU A 477 -5.96 24.07 -0.94
CA LEU A 477 -6.79 25.27 -1.09
C LEU A 477 -7.85 25.37 0.02
N ALA A 478 -8.48 24.25 0.37
CA ALA A 478 -9.47 24.23 1.44
C ALA A 478 -8.85 24.45 2.83
N HIS A 479 -7.68 23.89 3.12
CA HIS A 479 -6.95 24.14 4.38
C HIS A 479 -6.46 25.59 4.48
N ALA A 480 -6.14 26.23 3.36
CA ALA A 480 -5.85 27.66 3.29
C ALA A 480 -7.11 28.55 3.34
N GLY A 481 -8.31 27.98 3.52
CA GLY A 481 -9.58 28.72 3.57
C GLY A 481 -10.12 29.18 2.20
N ARG A 482 -9.44 28.84 1.10
CA ARG A 482 -9.81 29.20 -0.29
C ARG A 482 -10.83 28.21 -0.87
N HIS A 483 -11.96 28.01 -0.17
CA HIS A 483 -12.94 26.96 -0.48
C HIS A 483 -13.57 27.08 -1.88
N MET A 484 -13.84 28.30 -2.35
CA MET A 484 -14.39 28.51 -3.70
C MET A 484 -13.39 28.11 -4.80
N GLU A 485 -12.12 28.40 -4.60
CA GLU A 485 -11.07 28.08 -5.58
C GLU A 485 -10.77 26.58 -5.62
N ALA A 486 -10.99 25.88 -4.49
CA ALA A 486 -10.84 24.43 -4.39
C ALA A 486 -11.83 23.62 -5.27
N LEU A 487 -12.94 24.23 -5.72
CA LEU A 487 -13.94 23.53 -6.52
C LEU A 487 -13.40 23.11 -7.89
N ARG A 488 -12.77 24.02 -8.63
CA ARG A 488 -12.28 23.74 -9.99
C ARG A 488 -11.29 22.55 -10.05
N PRO A 489 -10.24 22.47 -9.21
CA PRO A 489 -9.35 21.33 -9.23
C PRO A 489 -10.06 20.03 -8.79
N ALA A 490 -10.93 20.06 -7.79
CA ALA A 490 -11.72 18.87 -7.42
C ALA A 490 -12.64 18.40 -8.55
N GLU A 491 -13.29 19.31 -9.27
CA GLU A 491 -14.09 19.00 -10.47
C GLU A 491 -13.22 18.42 -11.60
N SER A 492 -12.01 18.96 -11.82
CA SER A 492 -11.07 18.41 -12.80
C SER A 492 -10.64 16.98 -12.43
N ALA A 493 -10.35 16.70 -11.16
CA ALA A 493 -10.03 15.36 -10.70
C ALA A 493 -11.19 14.38 -10.93
N VAL A 494 -12.44 14.79 -10.68
CA VAL A 494 -13.62 13.98 -10.98
C VAL A 494 -13.74 13.74 -12.49
N ARG A 495 -13.68 14.79 -13.33
CA ARG A 495 -13.80 14.65 -14.79
C ARG A 495 -12.75 13.69 -15.38
N ILE A 496 -11.50 13.78 -14.94
CA ILE A 496 -10.45 12.88 -15.42
C ILE A 496 -10.76 11.44 -14.98
N ARG A 497 -11.12 11.21 -13.72
CA ARG A 497 -11.44 9.87 -13.23
C ARG A 497 -12.73 9.29 -13.81
N GLU A 498 -13.71 10.12 -14.15
CA GLU A 498 -14.92 9.70 -14.87
C GLU A 498 -14.57 9.18 -16.26
N ARG A 499 -13.71 9.89 -16.99
CA ARG A 499 -13.20 9.43 -18.31
C ARG A 499 -12.42 8.13 -18.17
N LEU A 500 -11.46 8.08 -17.24
CA LEU A 500 -10.65 6.87 -17.01
C LEU A 500 -11.50 5.66 -16.59
N ALA A 501 -12.52 5.85 -15.76
CA ALA A 501 -13.42 4.78 -15.31
C ALA A 501 -14.43 4.34 -16.38
N GLN A 502 -14.70 5.14 -17.41
CA GLN A 502 -15.46 4.70 -18.59
C GLN A 502 -14.66 3.69 -19.40
N ASP A 503 -13.37 3.93 -19.57
CA ASP A 503 -12.48 3.08 -20.38
C ASP A 503 -11.98 1.86 -19.59
N TYR A 504 -11.65 2.05 -18.29
CA TYR A 504 -11.10 1.01 -17.41
C TYR A 504 -11.77 1.02 -16.02
N PRO A 505 -13.04 0.57 -15.92
CA PRO A 505 -13.80 0.64 -14.67
C PRO A 505 -13.13 -0.09 -13.51
N ASP A 506 -12.57 -1.28 -13.74
CA ASP A 506 -11.96 -2.11 -12.69
C ASP A 506 -10.75 -1.42 -12.02
N LEU A 507 -10.06 -0.54 -12.76
CA LEU A 507 -8.88 0.18 -12.27
C LEU A 507 -9.23 1.50 -11.59
N TYR A 508 -10.25 2.22 -12.08
CA TYR A 508 -10.44 3.63 -11.72
C TYR A 508 -11.73 3.95 -10.97
N LEU A 509 -12.68 3.01 -10.81
CA LEU A 509 -13.91 3.26 -10.06
C LEU A 509 -13.63 3.66 -8.59
N ALA A 510 -12.69 2.99 -7.91
CA ALA A 510 -12.32 3.34 -6.54
C ALA A 510 -11.71 4.75 -6.43
N GLY A 511 -10.88 5.12 -7.41
CA GLY A 511 -10.36 6.49 -7.52
C GLY A 511 -11.49 7.49 -7.77
N LEU A 512 -12.41 7.21 -8.69
CA LEU A 512 -13.54 8.08 -8.99
C LEU A 512 -14.38 8.35 -7.73
N ALA A 513 -14.74 7.30 -6.99
CA ALA A 513 -15.51 7.42 -5.75
C ALA A 513 -14.80 8.29 -4.69
N THR A 514 -13.48 8.17 -4.59
CA THR A 514 -12.66 9.04 -3.72
C THR A 514 -12.72 10.51 -4.15
N SER A 515 -12.58 10.79 -5.45
CA SER A 515 -12.70 12.17 -5.97
C SER A 515 -14.09 12.77 -5.76
N LEU A 516 -15.15 11.97 -5.94
CA LEU A 516 -16.54 12.38 -5.70
C LEU A 516 -16.77 12.75 -4.22
N SER A 517 -16.23 11.94 -3.30
CA SER A 517 -16.30 12.23 -1.86
C SER A 517 -15.57 13.52 -1.50
N ASN A 518 -14.40 13.77 -2.11
CA ASN A 518 -13.64 15.00 -1.92
C ASN A 518 -14.38 16.21 -2.47
N LEU A 519 -14.92 16.14 -3.69
CA LEU A 519 -15.70 17.23 -4.27
C LEU A 519 -16.97 17.52 -3.47
N SER A 520 -17.67 16.49 -2.94
CA SER A 520 -18.79 16.67 -2.01
C SER A 520 -18.39 17.52 -0.79
N ASN A 521 -17.24 17.23 -0.18
CA ASN A 521 -16.74 18.02 0.95
C ASN A 521 -16.45 19.48 0.58
N ARG A 522 -15.97 19.75 -0.64
CA ARG A 522 -15.70 21.11 -1.13
C ARG A 522 -16.98 21.88 -1.44
N LEU A 523 -17.96 21.23 -2.08
CA LEU A 523 -19.29 21.80 -2.33
C LEU A 523 -19.99 22.17 -1.02
N ARG A 524 -19.89 21.31 0.00
CA ARG A 524 -20.38 21.60 1.34
C ARG A 524 -19.74 22.85 1.93
N ALA A 525 -18.42 22.99 1.81
CA ALA A 525 -17.67 24.12 2.38
C ALA A 525 -18.06 25.48 1.77
N VAL A 526 -18.69 25.49 0.60
CA VAL A 526 -19.20 26.70 -0.08
C VAL A 526 -20.73 26.83 0.00
N GLY A 527 -21.41 25.97 0.78
CA GLY A 527 -22.86 26.03 0.98
C GLY A 527 -23.71 25.38 -0.13
N ARG A 528 -23.12 24.64 -1.08
CA ARG A 528 -23.84 23.91 -2.13
C ARG A 528 -24.28 22.53 -1.62
N GLU A 529 -25.15 22.53 -0.61
CA GLU A 529 -25.48 21.33 0.18
C GLU A 529 -26.20 20.23 -0.62
N GLU A 530 -27.14 20.57 -1.50
CA GLU A 530 -27.86 19.58 -2.34
C GLU A 530 -26.90 18.85 -3.29
N GLU A 531 -26.01 19.58 -3.95
CA GLU A 531 -25.02 18.99 -4.85
C GLU A 531 -24.00 18.14 -4.09
N ALA A 532 -23.60 18.59 -2.90
CA ALA A 532 -22.72 17.84 -2.03
C ALA A 532 -23.35 16.50 -1.61
N LEU A 533 -24.64 16.51 -1.23
CA LEU A 533 -25.38 15.30 -0.88
C LEU A 533 -25.46 14.33 -2.07
N HIS A 534 -25.80 14.83 -3.26
CA HIS A 534 -25.87 14.03 -4.47
C HIS A 534 -24.51 13.36 -4.81
N LEU A 535 -23.39 14.09 -4.70
CA LEU A 535 -22.07 13.51 -4.97
C LEU A 535 -21.62 12.52 -3.90
N ALA A 536 -21.98 12.72 -2.63
CA ALA A 536 -21.69 11.74 -1.58
C ALA A 536 -22.46 10.42 -1.81
N ALA A 537 -23.74 10.50 -2.20
CA ALA A 537 -24.52 9.32 -2.59
C ALA A 537 -23.90 8.59 -3.79
N ARG A 538 -23.51 9.33 -4.84
CA ARG A 538 -22.80 8.77 -6.01
C ARG A 538 -21.48 8.10 -5.64
N ALA A 539 -20.72 8.65 -4.68
CA ALA A 539 -19.47 8.05 -4.23
C ALA A 539 -19.70 6.67 -3.58
N VAL A 540 -20.73 6.55 -2.73
CA VAL A 540 -21.11 5.28 -2.10
C VAL A 540 -21.55 4.26 -3.17
N ASP A 541 -22.45 4.63 -4.08
CA ASP A 541 -22.86 3.76 -5.20
C ASP A 541 -21.67 3.29 -6.04
N THR A 542 -20.74 4.20 -6.34
CA THR A 542 -19.54 3.87 -7.10
C THR A 542 -18.64 2.89 -6.34
N PHE A 543 -18.45 3.05 -5.03
CA PHE A 543 -17.70 2.09 -4.21
C PHE A 543 -18.40 0.73 -4.07
N GLU A 544 -19.73 0.70 -4.00
CA GLU A 544 -20.51 -0.55 -3.96
C GLU A 544 -20.40 -1.33 -5.28
N ARG A 545 -20.15 -0.64 -6.39
CA ARG A 545 -19.90 -1.25 -7.70
C ARG A 545 -18.46 -1.73 -7.90
N VAL A 546 -17.53 -1.34 -7.04
CA VAL A 546 -16.15 -1.87 -7.08
C VAL A 546 -16.20 -3.34 -6.67
N LEU A 547 -15.87 -4.23 -7.60
CA LEU A 547 -15.81 -5.66 -7.33
C LEU A 547 -14.69 -5.93 -6.32
N PRO A 548 -14.99 -6.49 -5.13
CA PRO A 548 -13.94 -6.80 -4.18
C PRO A 548 -13.08 -7.95 -4.72
N THR A 549 -11.76 -7.86 -4.52
CA THR A 549 -10.80 -8.91 -4.91
C THR A 549 -11.06 -10.22 -4.17
N THR A 550 -11.69 -10.13 -3.00
CA THR A 550 -12.17 -11.25 -2.18
C THR A 550 -13.64 -11.01 -1.81
N PRO A 551 -14.58 -11.95 -2.09
CA PRO A 551 -16.02 -11.70 -1.98
C PRO A 551 -16.60 -11.27 -0.62
N ASP A 552 -15.82 -11.18 0.46
CA ASP A 552 -16.29 -10.83 1.81
C ASP A 552 -15.33 -9.90 2.58
N GLU A 553 -14.33 -9.30 1.91
CA GLU A 553 -13.39 -8.40 2.61
C GLU A 553 -14.00 -7.00 2.81
N PRO A 554 -13.99 -6.47 4.06
CA PRO A 554 -14.53 -5.15 4.33
C PRO A 554 -13.75 -4.07 3.58
N ASN A 555 -14.44 -3.20 2.85
CA ASN A 555 -13.82 -2.12 2.10
C ASN A 555 -13.67 -0.84 2.97
N PRO A 556 -12.45 -0.45 3.37
CA PRO A 556 -12.24 0.73 4.23
C PRO A 556 -12.63 2.04 3.54
N SER A 557 -12.43 2.15 2.23
CA SER A 557 -12.77 3.33 1.45
C SER A 557 -14.29 3.52 1.34
N LEU A 558 -15.05 2.43 1.23
CA LEU A 558 -16.51 2.47 1.32
C LEU A 558 -16.98 2.96 2.69
N ALA A 559 -16.36 2.48 3.78
CA ALA A 559 -16.72 2.90 5.14
C ALA A 559 -16.52 4.41 5.35
N LEU A 560 -15.42 4.97 4.83
CA LEU A 560 -15.14 6.41 4.85
C LEU A 560 -16.17 7.20 4.01
N ALA A 561 -16.53 6.71 2.82
CA ALA A 561 -17.56 7.33 1.99
C ALA A 561 -18.93 7.34 2.67
N LEU A 562 -19.31 6.23 3.33
CA LEU A 562 -20.54 6.14 4.13
C LEU A 562 -20.52 7.15 5.29
N THR A 563 -19.39 7.32 5.98
CA THR A 563 -19.24 8.33 7.05
C THR A 563 -19.45 9.74 6.53
N ASN A 564 -18.91 10.07 5.34
CA ASN A 564 -19.14 11.38 4.73
C ASN A 564 -20.62 11.55 4.34
N TYR A 565 -21.19 10.55 3.66
CA TYR A 565 -22.57 10.59 3.21
C TYR A 565 -23.57 10.77 4.36
N SER A 566 -23.37 10.11 5.50
CA SER A 566 -24.26 10.28 6.64
C SER A 566 -24.22 11.68 7.25
N VAL A 567 -23.06 12.34 7.26
CA VAL A 567 -22.94 13.75 7.67
C VAL A 567 -23.74 14.66 6.73
N GLN A 568 -23.69 14.41 5.43
CA GLN A 568 -24.45 15.20 4.45
C GLN A 568 -25.96 14.99 4.59
N LEU A 569 -26.39 13.74 4.80
CA LEU A 569 -27.79 13.41 5.05
C LEU A 569 -28.34 14.13 6.27
N SER A 570 -27.62 14.08 7.41
CA SER A 570 -28.08 14.72 8.63
C SER A 570 -28.16 16.25 8.50
N ARG A 571 -27.21 16.88 7.81
CA ARG A 571 -27.27 18.33 7.56
C ARG A 571 -28.44 18.74 6.68
N ALA A 572 -28.80 17.90 5.72
CA ALA A 572 -29.98 18.10 4.88
C ALA A 572 -31.30 17.71 5.58
N GLY A 573 -31.26 17.29 6.85
CA GLY A 573 -32.43 16.93 7.65
C GLY A 573 -32.97 15.52 7.36
N HIS A 574 -32.23 14.69 6.63
CA HIS A 574 -32.56 13.30 6.35
C HIS A 574 -32.03 12.38 7.47
N ASP A 575 -32.35 12.68 8.73
CA ASP A 575 -31.71 12.05 9.88
C ASP A 575 -31.95 10.55 9.99
N THR A 576 -33.12 10.03 9.58
CA THR A 576 -33.40 8.60 9.56
C THR A 576 -32.46 7.84 8.61
N GLU A 577 -32.27 8.37 7.40
CA GLU A 577 -31.33 7.79 6.42
C GLU A 577 -29.88 7.93 6.93
N ALA A 578 -29.54 9.06 7.56
CA ALA A 578 -28.23 9.29 8.16
C ALA A 578 -27.88 8.26 9.24
N LEU A 579 -28.85 7.86 10.07
CA LEU A 579 -28.68 6.80 11.07
C LEU A 579 -28.33 5.46 10.42
N ASP A 580 -29.07 5.06 9.38
CA ASP A 580 -28.87 3.77 8.71
C ASP A 580 -27.50 3.72 8.03
N VAL A 581 -27.13 4.79 7.30
CA VAL A 581 -25.82 4.91 6.65
C VAL A 581 -24.68 4.90 7.68
N THR A 582 -24.84 5.59 8.82
CA THR A 582 -23.82 5.61 9.87
C THR A 582 -23.63 4.23 10.52
N ARG A 583 -24.72 3.50 10.77
CA ARG A 583 -24.65 2.12 11.30
C ARG A 583 -23.90 1.20 10.35
N ARG A 584 -24.18 1.28 9.04
CA ARG A 584 -23.43 0.52 8.02
C ARG A 584 -21.93 0.84 8.04
N SER A 585 -21.56 2.12 8.19
CA SER A 585 -20.16 2.53 8.29
C SER A 585 -19.48 1.91 9.53
N ILE A 586 -20.16 1.93 10.68
CA ILE A 586 -19.68 1.32 11.92
C ILE A 586 -19.50 -0.20 11.75
N ASP A 587 -20.45 -0.90 11.13
CA ASP A 587 -20.36 -2.35 10.92
C ASP A 587 -19.12 -2.73 10.10
N VAL A 588 -18.76 -1.92 9.10
CA VAL A 588 -17.54 -2.14 8.30
C VAL A 588 -16.29 -1.84 9.12
N PHE A 589 -16.25 -0.73 9.85
CA PHE A 589 -15.10 -0.39 10.72
C PHE A 589 -14.92 -1.39 11.88
N ASP A 590 -16.01 -1.94 12.44
CA ASP A 590 -15.96 -3.00 13.46
C ASP A 590 -15.36 -4.29 12.90
N GLN A 591 -15.58 -4.60 11.62
CA GLN A 591 -14.92 -5.74 10.97
C GLN A 591 -13.44 -5.46 10.72
N LEU A 592 -13.11 -4.26 10.25
CA LEU A 592 -11.73 -3.84 9.97
C LEU A 592 -10.86 -3.79 11.24
N THR A 593 -11.39 -3.25 12.33
CA THR A 593 -10.65 -3.12 13.61
C THR A 593 -10.34 -4.47 14.26
N LYS A 594 -11.09 -5.53 13.98
CA LYS A 594 -10.75 -6.89 14.43
C LYS A 594 -9.45 -7.40 13.81
N ARG A 595 -9.11 -6.93 12.60
CA ARG A 595 -7.92 -7.35 11.86
C ARG A 595 -6.78 -6.35 11.94
N TYR A 596 -7.10 -5.05 11.93
CA TYR A 596 -6.12 -3.96 11.92
C TYR A 596 -6.52 -2.85 12.92
N PRO A 597 -6.47 -3.12 14.24
CA PRO A 597 -6.95 -2.20 15.26
C PRO A 597 -6.19 -0.87 15.28
N THR A 598 -4.87 -0.89 15.11
CA THR A 598 -4.03 0.33 15.12
C THR A 598 -4.38 1.30 14.01
N ILE A 599 -4.86 0.79 12.87
CA ILE A 599 -5.17 1.60 11.69
C ILE A 599 -6.59 2.17 11.80
N PHE A 600 -7.59 1.35 12.17
CA PHE A 600 -9.01 1.72 12.00
C PHE A 600 -9.76 2.11 13.29
N LEU A 601 -9.12 2.06 14.46
CA LEU A 601 -9.73 2.55 15.71
C LEU A 601 -10.10 4.04 15.66
N PRO A 602 -9.26 4.95 15.12
CA PRO A 602 -9.63 6.37 14.97
C PRO A 602 -10.91 6.57 14.15
N GLU A 603 -11.06 5.84 13.05
CA GLU A 603 -12.19 5.91 12.11
C GLU A 603 -13.47 5.35 12.75
N LEU A 604 -13.37 4.21 13.44
CA LEU A 604 -14.48 3.66 14.22
C LEU A 604 -14.98 4.67 15.26
N SER A 605 -14.06 5.32 15.99
CA SER A 605 -14.40 6.39 16.93
C SER A 605 -15.14 7.55 16.24
N ALA A 606 -14.68 7.98 15.06
CA ALA A 606 -15.34 9.07 14.33
C ALA A 606 -16.77 8.69 13.90
N ALA A 607 -16.96 7.47 13.37
CA ALA A 607 -18.27 6.96 12.98
C ALA A 607 -19.23 6.85 14.19
N LEU A 608 -18.74 6.35 15.33
CA LEU A 608 -19.50 6.30 16.59
C LEU A 608 -19.89 7.69 17.11
N ASN A 609 -18.99 8.68 16.98
CA ASN A 609 -19.29 10.05 17.37
C ASN A 609 -20.37 10.67 16.46
N ASN A 610 -20.33 10.40 15.15
CA ASN A 610 -21.38 10.83 14.23
C ASN A 610 -22.72 10.20 14.56
N LEU A 611 -22.75 8.90 14.90
CA LEU A 611 -23.96 8.24 15.36
C LEU A 611 -24.55 8.92 16.60
N ALA A 612 -23.71 9.20 17.61
CA ALA A 612 -24.14 9.91 18.80
C ALA A 612 -24.68 11.32 18.48
N HIS A 613 -24.05 12.05 17.55
CA HIS A 613 -24.51 13.37 17.13
C HIS A 613 -25.90 13.33 16.48
N ILE A 614 -26.11 12.41 15.53
CA ILE A 614 -27.40 12.23 14.84
C ILE A 614 -28.50 11.83 15.84
N LEU A 615 -28.20 10.90 16.76
CA LEU A 615 -29.13 10.51 17.83
C LEU A 615 -29.51 11.69 18.73
N LEU A 616 -28.57 12.58 19.05
CA LEU A 616 -28.87 13.81 19.77
C LEU A 616 -29.77 14.73 18.93
N GLN A 617 -29.51 14.93 17.65
CA GLN A 617 -30.32 15.81 16.79
C GLN A 617 -31.79 15.36 16.72
N ILE A 618 -32.05 14.06 16.55
CA ILE A 618 -33.42 13.52 16.52
C ILE A 618 -34.07 13.39 17.91
N GLY A 619 -33.33 13.67 18.98
CA GLY A 619 -33.82 13.62 20.35
C GLY A 619 -33.80 12.24 21.02
N ALA A 620 -33.18 11.23 20.41
CA ALA A 620 -32.94 9.91 21.00
C ALA A 620 -31.75 9.95 21.98
N VAL A 621 -31.86 10.77 23.02
CA VAL A 621 -30.74 11.10 23.94
C VAL A 621 -30.23 9.86 24.69
N ASP A 622 -31.12 8.98 25.13
CA ASP A 622 -30.75 7.76 25.86
C ASP A 622 -29.88 6.83 25.00
N GLU A 623 -30.20 6.71 23.71
CA GLU A 623 -29.44 5.90 22.75
C GLU A 623 -28.09 6.54 22.40
N ALA A 624 -27.96 7.87 22.47
CA ALA A 624 -26.73 8.59 22.12
C ALA A 624 -25.58 8.38 23.11
N LEU A 625 -25.87 8.03 24.37
CA LEU A 625 -24.85 7.95 25.42
C LEU A 625 -23.85 6.81 25.19
N ALA A 626 -24.34 5.64 24.75
CA ALA A 626 -23.50 4.47 24.52
C ALA A 626 -22.45 4.68 23.41
N PRO A 627 -22.80 5.10 22.17
CA PRO A 627 -21.82 5.37 21.13
C PRO A 627 -20.90 6.56 21.50
N ALA A 628 -21.40 7.60 22.17
CA ALA A 628 -20.57 8.72 22.64
C ALA A 628 -19.50 8.24 23.64
N ARG A 629 -19.88 7.40 24.61
CA ARG A 629 -18.96 6.81 25.59
C ARG A 629 -17.94 5.92 24.91
N ARG A 630 -18.37 5.04 24.00
CA ARG A 630 -17.47 4.12 23.30
C ARG A 630 -16.43 4.87 22.45
N SER A 631 -16.85 5.93 21.76
CA SER A 631 -15.94 6.78 21.00
C SER A 631 -14.92 7.48 21.91
N LEU A 632 -15.36 7.97 23.08
CA LEU A 632 -14.48 8.59 24.07
C LEU A 632 -13.45 7.60 24.66
N GLU A 633 -13.86 6.36 24.95
CA GLU A 633 -12.95 5.30 25.42
C GLU A 633 -11.83 5.05 24.41
N ILE A 634 -12.18 4.90 23.13
CA ILE A 634 -11.21 4.67 22.05
C ILE A 634 -10.25 5.87 21.95
N ARG A 635 -10.74 7.11 21.93
CA ARG A 635 -9.87 8.29 21.85
C ARG A 635 -9.00 8.48 23.08
N THR A 636 -9.49 8.10 24.25
CA THR A 636 -8.69 8.12 25.49
C THR A 636 -7.53 7.13 25.40
N GLN A 637 -7.76 5.93 24.83
CA GLN A 637 -6.70 4.97 24.57
C GLN A 637 -5.68 5.51 23.56
N LEU A 638 -6.13 6.01 22.41
CA LEU A 638 -5.24 6.51 21.35
C LEU A 638 -4.36 7.69 21.79
N VAL A 639 -4.84 8.54 22.69
CA VAL A 639 -4.04 9.62 23.29
C VAL A 639 -2.88 9.08 24.13
N GLN A 640 -2.99 7.89 24.73
CA GLN A 640 -1.86 7.27 25.45
C GLN A 640 -0.76 6.80 24.49
N GLU A 641 -1.11 6.50 23.24
CA GLU A 641 -0.18 6.02 22.21
C GLU A 641 0.50 7.19 21.48
N ASN A 642 -0.29 8.19 21.08
CA ASN A 642 0.21 9.44 20.48
C ASN A 642 -0.71 10.60 20.88
N GLU A 643 -0.29 11.37 21.89
CA GLU A 643 -1.09 12.44 22.48
C GLU A 643 -1.46 13.50 21.45
N MET A 644 -0.46 14.16 20.87
CA MET A 644 -0.67 15.32 19.99
C MET A 644 -1.55 15.00 18.77
N ALA A 645 -1.38 13.83 18.14
CA ALA A 645 -2.17 13.44 16.99
C ALA A 645 -3.65 13.17 17.34
N ASN A 646 -3.95 12.80 18.58
CA ASN A 646 -5.28 12.34 18.98
C ASN A 646 -6.08 13.35 19.82
N LEU A 647 -5.45 14.42 20.32
CA LEU A 647 -6.12 15.50 21.06
C LEU A 647 -7.32 16.11 20.33
N PRO A 648 -7.28 16.41 19.01
CA PRO A 648 -8.44 16.96 18.31
C PRO A 648 -9.66 16.03 18.32
N GLY A 649 -9.43 14.71 18.16
CA GLY A 649 -10.48 13.69 18.22
C GLY A 649 -11.02 13.49 19.64
N LEU A 650 -10.15 13.53 20.65
CA LEU A 650 -10.57 13.48 22.06
C LEU A 650 -11.46 14.68 22.42
N ALA A 651 -11.10 15.90 22.03
CA ALA A 651 -11.93 17.07 22.29
C ALA A 651 -13.30 17.00 21.61
N LEU A 652 -13.35 16.53 20.35
CA LEU A 652 -14.61 16.34 19.64
C LEU A 652 -15.54 15.36 20.37
N THR A 653 -15.02 14.20 20.78
CA THR A 653 -15.79 13.17 21.47
C THR A 653 -16.23 13.60 22.87
N LEU A 654 -15.38 14.32 23.61
CA LEU A 654 -15.73 14.94 24.89
C LEU A 654 -16.89 15.94 24.74
N ASN A 655 -16.90 16.74 23.67
CA ASN A 655 -17.98 17.70 23.43
C ASN A 655 -19.34 17.03 23.17
N THR A 656 -19.35 15.98 22.35
CA THR A 656 -20.56 15.18 22.08
C THR A 656 -21.02 14.45 23.33
N TYR A 657 -20.10 13.84 24.07
CA TYR A 657 -20.39 13.17 25.34
C TYR A 657 -20.95 14.13 26.40
N ALA A 658 -20.38 15.34 26.51
CA ALA A 658 -20.89 16.38 27.40
C ALA A 658 -22.34 16.77 27.04
N THR A 659 -22.64 16.89 25.74
CA THR A 659 -24.00 17.22 25.28
C THR A 659 -24.99 16.10 25.61
N ALA A 660 -24.60 14.84 25.46
CA ALA A 660 -25.43 13.70 25.85
C ALA A 660 -25.70 13.68 27.36
N LEU A 661 -24.65 13.83 28.18
CA LEU A 661 -24.77 13.88 29.64
C LEU A 661 -25.65 15.05 30.12
N ASP A 662 -25.48 16.23 29.53
CA ASP A 662 -26.24 17.44 29.86
C ASP A 662 -27.74 17.24 29.60
N ARG A 663 -28.10 16.62 28.48
CA ARG A 663 -29.50 16.36 28.13
C ARG A 663 -30.14 15.25 28.96
N LEU A 664 -29.35 14.33 29.52
CA LEU A 664 -29.79 13.32 30.48
C LEU A 664 -29.83 13.82 31.93
N GLY A 665 -29.39 15.06 32.18
CA GLY A 665 -29.35 15.64 33.54
C GLY A 665 -28.14 15.22 34.38
N HIS A 666 -27.13 14.58 33.79
CA HIS A 666 -25.84 14.28 34.45
C HIS A 666 -24.92 15.52 34.45
N VAL A 667 -25.39 16.59 35.10
CA VAL A 667 -24.84 17.95 34.96
C VAL A 667 -23.38 18.07 35.43
N SER A 668 -22.98 17.38 36.50
CA SER A 668 -21.59 17.39 37.00
C SER A 668 -20.61 16.82 35.98
N ASP A 669 -20.95 15.68 35.40
CA ASP A 669 -20.09 14.96 34.46
C ASP A 669 -20.06 15.68 33.11
N ALA A 670 -21.20 16.25 32.70
CA ALA A 670 -21.28 17.11 31.53
C ALA A 670 -20.35 18.33 31.66
N ARG A 671 -20.34 18.98 32.83
CA ARG A 671 -19.46 20.13 33.10
C ARG A 671 -17.99 19.75 32.99
N ALA A 672 -17.60 18.62 33.60
CA ALA A 672 -16.23 18.13 33.54
C ALA A 672 -15.78 17.81 32.10
N ALA A 673 -16.63 17.12 31.33
CA ALA A 673 -16.35 16.76 29.94
C ALA A 673 -16.26 18.01 29.03
N ALA A 674 -17.20 18.95 29.14
CA ALA A 674 -17.19 20.19 28.36
C ALA A 674 -15.99 21.06 28.69
N GLN A 675 -15.64 21.20 29.98
CA GLN A 675 -14.47 21.95 30.42
C GLN A 675 -13.17 21.34 29.86
N ARG A 676 -13.04 20.01 29.89
CA ARG A 676 -11.87 19.32 29.32
C ARG A 676 -11.79 19.49 27.80
N SER A 677 -12.92 19.43 27.09
CA SER A 677 -12.97 19.72 25.65
C SER A 677 -12.46 21.13 25.33
N VAL A 678 -12.94 22.14 26.07
CA VAL A 678 -12.51 23.54 25.89
C VAL A 678 -11.01 23.69 26.14
N ALA A 679 -10.48 23.12 27.23
CA ALA A 679 -9.06 23.21 27.55
C ALA A 679 -8.16 22.67 26.42
N ILE A 680 -8.51 21.50 25.87
CA ILE A 680 -7.78 20.92 24.73
C ILE A 680 -7.90 21.82 23.49
N ARG A 681 -9.11 22.35 23.20
CA ARG A 681 -9.32 23.23 22.05
C ARG A 681 -8.60 24.58 22.18
N GLU A 682 -8.44 25.10 23.40
CA GLU A 682 -7.66 26.31 23.66
C GLU A 682 -6.18 26.10 23.41
N GLU A 683 -5.64 24.96 23.84
CA GLU A 683 -4.26 24.56 23.55
C GLU A 683 -4.03 24.46 22.04
N LEU A 684 -4.89 23.73 21.33
CA LEU A 684 -4.81 23.57 19.87
C LEU A 684 -4.98 24.90 19.12
N ALA A 685 -5.91 25.75 19.56
CA ALA A 685 -6.12 27.07 18.96
C ALA A 685 -4.98 28.05 19.25
N SER A 686 -4.25 27.88 20.35
CA SER A 686 -3.05 28.68 20.63
C SER A 686 -1.90 28.33 19.68
N ALA A 687 -1.81 27.06 19.26
CA ALA A 687 -0.82 26.59 18.29
C ALA A 687 -1.21 26.93 16.84
N ASN A 688 -2.47 26.70 16.45
CA ASN A 688 -2.97 27.01 15.11
C ASN A 688 -4.41 27.57 15.19
N PRO A 689 -4.57 28.90 15.30
CA PRO A 689 -5.89 29.53 15.42
C PRO A 689 -6.78 29.27 14.20
N ALA A 690 -6.25 29.40 12.99
CA ALA A 690 -7.03 29.31 11.76
C ALA A 690 -7.75 27.96 11.64
N ALA A 691 -7.07 26.86 12.00
CA ALA A 691 -7.64 25.51 11.93
C ALA A 691 -8.59 25.17 13.10
N ASN A 692 -8.40 25.78 14.28
CA ASN A 692 -9.05 25.30 15.51
C ASN A 692 -10.11 26.24 16.10
N LEU A 693 -10.15 27.51 15.69
CA LEU A 693 -11.16 28.48 16.18
C LEU A 693 -12.62 28.02 15.98
N PRO A 694 -13.02 27.42 14.84
CA PRO A 694 -14.39 26.92 14.67
C PRO A 694 -14.78 25.88 15.73
N ALA A 695 -13.90 24.89 15.97
CA ALA A 695 -14.15 23.83 16.93
C ALA A 695 -14.06 24.30 18.39
N LEU A 696 -13.22 25.29 18.68
CA LEU A 696 -13.18 25.98 19.96
C LEU A 696 -14.51 26.72 20.21
N ALA A 697 -15.04 27.45 19.23
CA ALA A 697 -16.33 28.13 19.36
C ALA A 697 -17.48 27.15 19.64
N SER A 698 -17.48 25.95 19.03
CA SER A 698 -18.47 24.89 19.33
C SER A 698 -18.36 24.36 20.76
N SER A 699 -17.12 24.18 21.23
CA SER A 699 -16.85 23.66 22.58
C SER A 699 -17.20 24.69 23.66
N LEU A 700 -16.88 25.97 23.43
CA LEU A 700 -17.27 27.06 24.31
C LEU A 700 -18.79 27.23 24.38
N ASP A 701 -19.50 27.15 23.25
CA ASP A 701 -20.97 27.22 23.24
C ASP A 701 -21.60 26.07 24.03
N THR A 702 -21.10 24.85 23.85
CA THR A 702 -21.53 23.69 24.64
C THR A 702 -21.24 23.88 26.12
N TYR A 703 -20.05 24.36 26.48
CA TYR A 703 -19.68 24.62 27.86
C TYR A 703 -20.54 25.72 28.50
N ALA A 704 -20.86 26.79 27.77
CA ALA A 704 -21.76 27.84 28.24
C ALA A 704 -23.17 27.32 28.52
N ARG A 705 -23.73 26.49 27.64
CA ARG A 705 -25.04 25.85 27.89
C ARG A 705 -25.02 24.96 29.15
N VAL A 706 -23.97 24.14 29.30
CA VAL A 706 -23.80 23.26 30.47
C VAL A 706 -23.68 24.08 31.76
N LEU A 707 -22.88 25.16 31.77
CA LEU A 707 -22.76 26.06 32.93
C LEU A 707 -24.11 26.71 33.30
N THR A 708 -24.89 27.10 32.29
CA THR A 708 -26.22 27.69 32.49
C THR A 708 -27.16 26.70 33.18
N ARG A 709 -27.23 25.46 32.70
CA ARG A 709 -28.02 24.38 33.30
C ARG A 709 -27.51 23.94 34.67
N SER A 710 -26.22 24.11 34.93
CA SER A 710 -25.60 23.91 36.26
C SER A 710 -25.97 24.99 37.28
N GLY A 711 -26.74 26.01 36.90
CA GLY A 711 -27.07 27.14 37.78
C GLY A 711 -25.93 28.14 37.97
N ASP A 712 -24.95 28.17 37.06
CA ASP A 712 -23.78 29.07 37.08
C ASP A 712 -23.77 30.03 35.86
N PRO A 713 -24.83 30.85 35.66
CA PRO A 713 -24.90 31.77 34.54
C PRO A 713 -23.86 32.90 34.60
N GLN A 714 -23.29 33.15 35.79
CA GLN A 714 -22.21 34.14 35.97
C GLN A 714 -20.95 33.70 35.22
N SER A 715 -20.58 32.42 35.33
CA SER A 715 -19.45 31.85 34.58
C SER A 715 -19.80 31.57 33.12
N ALA A 716 -21.07 31.31 32.79
CA ALA A 716 -21.51 31.01 31.43
C ALA A 716 -21.42 32.22 30.47
N LEU A 717 -21.80 33.41 30.93
CA LEU A 717 -21.85 34.61 30.10
C LEU A 717 -20.52 34.98 29.40
N PRO A 718 -19.36 35.06 30.10
CA PRO A 718 -18.09 35.35 29.43
C PRO A 718 -17.69 34.26 28.42
N VAL A 719 -18.02 33.00 28.69
CA VAL A 719 -17.77 31.87 27.78
C VAL A 719 -18.62 32.00 26.51
N ALA A 720 -19.91 32.30 26.65
CA ALA A 720 -20.83 32.51 25.52
C ALA A 720 -20.44 33.72 24.67
N ARG A 721 -20.02 34.84 25.29
CA ARG A 721 -19.50 36.02 24.58
C ARG A 721 -18.29 35.66 23.73
N ARG A 722 -17.32 34.95 24.30
CA ARG A 722 -16.13 34.51 23.57
C ARG A 722 -16.47 33.58 22.40
N ALA A 723 -17.41 32.65 22.57
CA ALA A 723 -17.88 31.80 21.48
C ALA A 723 -18.48 32.63 20.34
N ALA A 724 -19.33 33.62 20.66
CA ALA A 724 -19.93 34.52 19.68
C ALA A 724 -18.88 35.42 19.00
N ASP A 725 -17.89 35.92 19.73
CA ASP A 725 -16.82 36.77 19.17
C ASP A 725 -15.95 36.00 18.16
N ILE A 726 -15.59 34.75 18.47
CA ILE A 726 -14.89 33.87 17.53
C ILE A 726 -15.76 33.61 16.30
N SER A 727 -17.03 33.27 16.48
CA SER A 727 -17.93 33.03 15.35
C SER A 727 -18.14 34.29 14.50
N ARG A 728 -18.21 35.49 15.09
CA ARG A 728 -18.27 36.75 14.36
C ARG A 728 -17.03 36.95 13.48
N GLN A 729 -15.84 36.62 13.99
CA GLN A 729 -14.61 36.65 13.20
C GLN A 729 -14.67 35.66 12.02
N LEU A 730 -15.13 34.44 12.26
CA LEU A 730 -15.24 33.40 11.23
C LEU A 730 -16.27 33.75 10.15
N THR A 731 -17.45 34.25 10.54
CA THR A 731 -18.50 34.68 9.62
C THR A 731 -18.04 35.84 8.72
N ARG A 732 -17.21 36.76 9.22
CA ARG A 732 -16.61 37.81 8.37
C ARG A 732 -15.71 37.24 7.28
N ALA A 733 -15.07 36.11 7.53
CA ALA A 733 -14.22 35.44 6.54
C ALA A 733 -15.05 34.58 5.57
N ASN A 734 -16.06 33.86 6.06
CA ASN A 734 -16.95 33.04 5.25
C ASN A 734 -18.37 32.98 5.88
N ARG A 735 -19.24 33.90 5.45
CA ARG A 735 -20.61 34.02 5.96
C ARG A 735 -21.43 32.76 5.66
N THR A 736 -21.27 32.18 4.47
CA THR A 736 -22.02 31.00 4.04
C THR A 736 -21.70 29.78 4.91
N LEU A 737 -20.42 29.54 5.21
CA LEU A 737 -20.00 28.39 6.01
C LEU A 737 -20.31 28.53 7.50
N HIS A 738 -20.15 29.73 8.06
CA HIS A 738 -20.21 29.95 9.51
C HIS A 738 -21.46 30.69 9.99
N GLY A 739 -22.31 31.19 9.09
CA GLY A 739 -23.48 32.00 9.43
C GLY A 739 -24.48 31.26 10.30
N HIS A 740 -24.93 30.07 9.87
CA HIS A 740 -25.89 29.28 10.65
C HIS A 740 -25.37 28.98 12.07
N ASP A 741 -24.11 28.58 12.13
CA ASP A 741 -23.37 28.28 13.34
C ASP A 741 -23.25 29.50 14.29
N PHE A 742 -23.03 30.68 13.72
CA PHE A 742 -22.97 31.93 14.47
C PHE A 742 -24.35 32.32 14.99
N ALA A 743 -25.42 32.19 14.20
CA ALA A 743 -26.78 32.44 14.64
C ALA A 743 -27.20 31.55 15.83
N HIS A 744 -26.78 30.28 15.82
CA HIS A 744 -27.01 29.37 16.94
C HIS A 744 -26.37 29.91 18.22
N ARG A 745 -25.10 30.34 18.15
CA ARG A 745 -24.36 30.87 19.31
C ARG A 745 -24.91 32.21 19.80
N LEU A 746 -25.39 33.08 18.90
CA LEU A 746 -26.09 34.31 19.27
C LEU A 746 -27.39 34.01 20.03
N THR A 747 -28.08 32.91 19.72
CA THR A 747 -29.26 32.46 20.49
C THR A 747 -28.86 32.11 21.92
N THR A 748 -27.83 31.27 22.11
CA THR A 748 -27.29 30.95 23.43
C THR A 748 -26.93 32.22 24.23
N LEU A 749 -26.26 33.18 23.59
CA LEU A 749 -25.85 34.43 24.24
C LEU A 749 -27.05 35.31 24.61
N ALA A 750 -28.04 35.46 23.73
CA ALA A 750 -29.24 36.25 23.98
C ALA A 750 -30.05 35.70 25.16
N ASP A 751 -30.25 34.38 25.20
CA ASP A 751 -31.00 33.72 26.28
C ASP A 751 -30.28 33.88 27.63
N LEU A 752 -28.94 33.81 27.62
CA LEU A 752 -28.11 34.08 28.80
C LEU A 752 -28.23 35.53 29.28
N LEU A 753 -28.19 36.51 28.37
CA LEU A 753 -28.34 37.93 28.71
C LEU A 753 -29.73 38.23 29.29
N GLU A 754 -30.78 37.66 28.70
CA GLU A 754 -32.16 37.81 29.18
C GLU A 754 -32.35 37.19 30.56
N SER A 755 -31.81 35.99 30.80
CA SER A 755 -31.85 35.33 32.12
C SER A 755 -31.18 36.15 33.23
N ARG A 756 -30.31 37.10 32.86
CA ARG A 756 -29.57 38.00 33.75
C ARG A 756 -30.22 39.37 33.89
N GLY A 757 -31.33 39.63 33.19
CA GLY A 757 -32.02 40.92 33.18
C GLY A 757 -31.37 41.98 32.27
N ASN A 758 -30.40 41.61 31.44
CA ASN A 758 -29.80 42.50 30.43
C ASN A 758 -30.61 42.46 29.12
N THR A 759 -31.89 42.83 29.19
CA THR A 759 -32.84 42.74 28.07
C THR A 759 -32.41 43.56 26.84
N GLU A 760 -31.88 44.76 27.04
CA GLU A 760 -31.41 45.61 25.94
C GLU A 760 -30.23 45.01 25.17
N ASP A 761 -29.31 44.32 25.86
CA ASP A 761 -28.22 43.60 25.20
C ASP A 761 -28.73 42.33 24.50
N ALA A 762 -29.68 41.63 25.11
CA ALA A 762 -30.30 40.45 24.52
C ALA A 762 -31.02 40.79 23.21
N ASP A 763 -31.76 41.89 23.18
CA ASP A 763 -32.48 42.37 21.98
C ASP A 763 -31.51 42.79 20.88
N ARG A 764 -30.38 43.42 21.23
CA ARG A 764 -29.30 43.72 20.26
C ARG A 764 -28.70 42.46 19.65
N VAL A 765 -28.43 41.43 20.46
CA VAL A 765 -27.91 40.14 19.98
C VAL A 765 -28.93 39.41 19.11
N ARG A 766 -30.23 39.48 19.44
CA ARG A 766 -31.31 38.93 18.60
C ARG A 766 -31.45 39.66 17.27
N ALA A 767 -31.28 40.98 17.25
CA ALA A 767 -31.27 41.76 16.02
C ALA A 767 -30.08 41.35 15.13
N GLU A 768 -28.87 41.23 15.68
CA GLU A 768 -27.69 40.72 14.95
C GLU A 768 -27.94 39.32 14.38
N ARG A 769 -28.58 38.43 15.15
CA ARG A 769 -28.96 37.09 14.67
C ARG A 769 -29.94 37.18 13.50
N GLN A 770 -30.92 38.07 13.57
CA GLN A 770 -31.93 38.22 12.52
C GLN A 770 -31.32 38.76 11.24
N GLU A 771 -30.45 39.76 11.32
CA GLU A 771 -29.67 40.29 10.18
C GLU A 771 -28.80 39.21 9.52
N LEU A 772 -28.28 38.28 10.32
CA LEU A 772 -27.48 37.18 9.83
C LEU A 772 -28.30 36.17 8.99
N LEU A 773 -29.53 35.90 9.44
CA LEU A 773 -30.45 34.92 8.85
C LEU A 773 -31.29 35.48 7.70
N THR A 774 -31.38 36.81 7.55
CA THR A 774 -31.96 37.43 6.37
C THR A 774 -31.03 37.22 5.16
N PRO A 775 -31.54 36.70 4.03
CA PRO A 775 -30.78 36.64 2.78
C PRO A 775 -30.34 38.04 2.37
N GLU A 776 -29.10 38.20 1.89
CA GLU A 776 -28.70 39.43 1.20
C GLU A 776 -29.54 39.53 -0.09
N GLU A 777 -30.30 40.62 -0.26
CA GLU A 777 -30.92 40.95 -1.55
C GLU A 777 -29.79 41.34 -2.51
N ASP A 778 -29.49 40.46 -3.48
CA ASP A 778 -28.55 40.70 -4.59
C ASP A 778 -29.08 41.77 -5.58
#